data_AF-A0A848J4E0-F1
#
_entry.id   AF-A0A848J4E0-F1
#
_cell.length_a   1.000
_cell.length_b   1.000
_cell.length_c   1.000
_cell.angle_alpha   90.00
_cell.angle_beta   90.00
_cell.angle_gamma   90.00
#
_symmetry.space_group_name_H-M   'P 1'
#
loop_
_entity.id
_entity.type
_entity.pdbx_description
1 polymer ?
#
loop_
_entity_poly.entity_id
_entity_poly.type
_entity_poly.pdbx_seq_one_letter_code
_entity_poly.pdbx_strand_id
1 'polypeptide(L)'
;MQKIKYLVILVLAMTALNSCKDEEPVVIPEVGFKSASSVVMENVSQGTLVEINFSTEAQQSGTILVTLTPDANTSGSDFVTTPSSSNDVITLPFEAGATKVSFFVKPVDNADRNEDKTISFVISSDSEMIQLGETLEHIVTIKDDEPDMTILNIAELKSIYESNTDNDSTFTEDLYTGGIVISTNDNIQSKNVFIQDHTGGIVLRFQDNNTLTQGDSVLVNINGGRLYDFNGLIQISNLNLSLAESKGAGTLPSPVVITIEQLNSNDYQSTLVTIENVYFSNPDGSTIAGNTKFSDGSNESVLRVESYAPFKEIVIPTGKGTLSGIAGMYNSAQLIPIKETDIFESNGNTQIIFTGVDNGALADFGTITSGESSDAVSFTIAATDLIGDVTLYAPNNFEISLDGVNFSSEITLSIGEFEAGNIEIFVRFTPDSGVSGSISGEISITSPGMESKSISVSGTEDNPAAVIAYTSFEEGSLGKIYIDQGDQATDHDLTNYADSVMMIEYDGSGNEMAFDAFYYNTQDGVGLTDGDYVGFTDFTGAVGSYAEGNQGYQLSDTDGKVKLTFETVDISSYSNVDITMSVFFNSDSYEATDYLKVYVITNDGNIELINTEGQDIDDLGLEGMWTLLNGNLSGKTTAQLIVEFESNSGNEAVYLDQIVISGSN
;
A
#
# COMPACT_ATOMS: atom_id res chain seq x y z
N MET A 1 0.35 2.06 -144.30
CA MET A 1 1.37 1.60 -145.26
C MET A 1 2.12 0.45 -144.57
N GLN A 2 1.76 -0.80 -144.87
CA GLN A 2 2.35 -1.59 -145.96
C GLN A 2 3.80 -1.96 -145.57
N LYS A 3 3.97 -3.05 -144.83
CA LYS A 3 4.16 -4.45 -145.30
C LYS A 3 5.60 -4.71 -145.74
N ILE A 4 6.01 -5.97 -145.55
CA ILE A 4 6.91 -6.83 -146.36
C ILE A 4 8.13 -7.29 -145.57
N LYS A 5 8.52 -8.58 -145.51
CA LYS A 5 7.95 -9.87 -145.94
C LYS A 5 8.79 -10.96 -145.24
N TYR A 6 8.10 -12.02 -144.79
CA TYR A 6 8.40 -13.46 -144.89
C TYR A 6 9.81 -13.92 -145.30
N LEU A 7 10.32 -15.02 -144.70
CA LEU A 7 10.19 -16.39 -145.28
C LEU A 7 11.06 -17.48 -144.56
N VAL A 8 10.42 -18.62 -144.24
CA VAL A 8 10.89 -20.04 -144.21
C VAL A 8 11.73 -20.64 -143.05
N ILE A 9 11.00 -21.39 -142.22
CA ILE A 9 11.12 -22.82 -141.76
C ILE A 9 12.40 -23.62 -142.09
N LEU A 10 13.10 -24.15 -141.06
CA LEU A 10 13.71 -25.49 -141.02
C LEU A 10 13.98 -25.95 -139.57
N VAL A 11 14.14 -27.27 -139.42
CA VAL A 11 14.00 -28.16 -138.26
C VAL A 11 15.32 -28.43 -137.48
N LEU A 12 15.17 -28.83 -136.20
CA LEU A 12 16.03 -29.64 -135.32
C LEU A 12 17.01 -28.96 -134.29
N ALA A 13 16.61 -29.07 -133.01
CA ALA A 13 17.36 -29.20 -131.74
C ALA A 13 18.69 -28.43 -131.51
N MET A 14 18.66 -27.44 -130.60
CA MET A 14 19.84 -26.97 -129.84
C MET A 14 19.48 -26.35 -128.47
N THR A 15 20.18 -26.85 -127.45
CA THR A 15 20.66 -26.21 -126.20
C THR A 15 19.68 -25.65 -125.15
N ALA A 16 19.74 -26.29 -123.98
CA ALA A 16 19.30 -25.76 -122.69
C ALA A 16 20.06 -24.46 -122.34
N LEU A 17 19.31 -23.47 -121.88
CA LEU A 17 19.83 -22.29 -121.18
C LEU A 17 19.12 -22.19 -119.83
N ASN A 18 19.91 -22.33 -118.77
CA ASN A 18 19.55 -22.04 -117.40
C ASN A 18 19.04 -20.60 -117.29
N SER A 19 17.81 -20.45 -116.82
CA SER A 19 17.24 -19.18 -116.38
C SER A 19 17.72 -18.90 -114.96
N CYS A 20 18.64 -17.95 -114.79
CA CYS A 20 18.85 -17.27 -113.51
C CYS A 20 17.57 -16.49 -113.18
N LYS A 21 16.92 -16.80 -112.06
CA LYS A 21 16.00 -15.88 -111.40
C LYS A 21 16.86 -15.01 -110.48
N ASP A 22 16.81 -13.70 -110.66
CA ASP A 22 17.29 -12.76 -109.64
C ASP A 22 16.42 -12.93 -108.38
N GLU A 23 17.05 -13.16 -107.23
CA GLU A 23 16.38 -13.24 -105.93
C GLU A 23 15.94 -11.83 -105.51
N GLU A 24 14.66 -11.66 -105.13
CA GLU A 24 14.20 -10.43 -104.48
C GLU A 24 14.94 -10.25 -103.14
N PRO A 25 15.35 -9.02 -102.78
CA PRO A 25 16.02 -8.79 -101.52
C PRO A 25 15.09 -9.17 -100.35
N VAL A 26 15.58 -10.06 -99.47
CA VAL A 26 14.85 -10.48 -98.27
C VAL A 26 14.66 -9.26 -97.36
N VAL A 27 13.41 -8.86 -97.12
CA VAL A 27 13.07 -7.80 -96.15
C VAL A 27 13.16 -8.40 -94.75
N ILE A 28 14.09 -7.87 -93.95
CA ILE A 28 14.33 -8.30 -92.58
C ILE A 28 13.54 -7.37 -91.64
N PRO A 29 12.61 -7.88 -90.81
CA PRO A 29 11.83 -7.04 -89.90
C PRO A 29 12.69 -6.48 -88.76
N GLU A 30 12.43 -5.24 -88.38
CA GLU A 30 12.91 -4.66 -87.12
C GLU A 30 12.01 -5.11 -85.97
N VAL A 31 12.60 -5.50 -84.84
CA VAL A 31 11.85 -5.96 -83.66
C VAL A 31 12.10 -5.06 -82.45
N GLY A 32 11.04 -4.80 -81.69
CA GLY A 32 11.11 -4.04 -80.44
C GLY A 32 9.93 -4.33 -79.53
N PHE A 33 10.10 -4.11 -78.23
CA PHE A 33 9.00 -4.18 -77.28
C PHE A 33 7.91 -3.16 -77.62
N LYS A 34 6.66 -3.54 -77.40
CA LYS A 34 5.49 -2.66 -77.58
C LYS A 34 5.53 -1.44 -76.66
N SER A 35 6.09 -1.59 -75.46
CA SER A 35 6.28 -0.51 -74.48
C SER A 35 7.61 -0.70 -73.76
N ALA A 36 8.12 0.35 -73.14
CA ALA A 36 9.36 0.29 -72.34
C ALA A 36 9.12 -0.23 -70.91
N SER A 37 7.86 -0.32 -70.46
CA SER A 37 7.54 -0.85 -69.13
C SER A 37 6.11 -1.37 -69.01
N SER A 38 5.90 -2.18 -67.96
CA SER A 38 4.59 -2.59 -67.46
C SER A 38 4.60 -2.77 -65.95
N VAL A 39 3.42 -2.73 -65.33
CA VAL A 39 3.23 -2.94 -63.89
C VAL A 39 2.23 -4.06 -63.67
N VAL A 40 2.47 -4.92 -62.70
CA VAL A 40 1.59 -6.01 -62.29
C VAL A 40 1.55 -6.10 -60.77
N MET A 41 0.37 -6.32 -60.18
CA MET A 41 0.29 -6.62 -58.72
C MET A 41 0.67 -8.08 -58.48
N GLU A 42 1.26 -8.40 -57.33
CA GLU A 42 1.80 -9.73 -57.03
C GLU A 42 0.70 -10.82 -57.06
N ASN A 43 -0.49 -10.53 -56.55
CA ASN A 43 -1.67 -11.42 -56.65
C ASN A 43 -2.27 -11.65 -58.06
N VAL A 44 -1.74 -11.02 -59.12
CA VAL A 44 -2.27 -11.21 -60.49
C VAL A 44 -1.81 -12.56 -61.03
N SER A 45 -2.62 -13.58 -60.79
CA SER A 45 -2.35 -14.98 -61.14
C SER A 45 -2.08 -15.27 -62.62
N GLN A 46 -2.49 -14.39 -63.55
CA GLN A 46 -2.22 -14.51 -64.99
C GLN A 46 -0.91 -13.82 -65.41
N GLY A 47 -0.33 -12.99 -64.55
CA GLY A 47 0.84 -12.17 -64.85
C GLY A 47 0.55 -11.03 -65.83
N THR A 48 1.63 -10.46 -66.36
CA THR A 48 1.61 -9.44 -67.43
C THR A 48 2.14 -10.03 -68.74
N LEU A 49 1.52 -9.63 -69.86
CA LEU A 49 1.95 -10.02 -71.21
C LEU A 49 2.95 -9.00 -71.75
N VAL A 50 4.18 -9.45 -72.02
CA VAL A 50 5.20 -8.64 -72.68
C VAL A 50 5.20 -8.97 -74.17
N GLU A 51 4.86 -7.99 -75.00
CA GLU A 51 4.71 -8.13 -76.45
C GLU A 51 5.89 -7.47 -77.20
N ILE A 52 6.47 -8.19 -78.16
CA ILE A 52 7.52 -7.72 -79.07
C ILE A 52 6.91 -7.67 -80.47
N ASN A 53 6.88 -6.49 -81.07
CA ASN A 53 6.30 -6.25 -82.38
C ASN A 53 7.37 -6.26 -83.47
N PHE A 54 6.97 -6.69 -84.66
CA PHE A 54 7.80 -6.70 -85.85
C PHE A 54 7.36 -5.54 -86.76
N SER A 55 8.30 -4.84 -87.39
CA SER A 55 7.97 -3.72 -88.30
C SER A 55 7.26 -4.18 -89.57
N THR A 56 7.50 -5.44 -89.98
CA THR A 56 6.83 -6.13 -91.09
C THR A 56 6.69 -7.63 -90.79
N GLU A 57 5.91 -8.38 -91.57
CA GLU A 57 5.83 -9.84 -91.45
C GLU A 57 7.21 -10.51 -91.66
N ALA A 58 7.57 -11.44 -90.76
CA ALA A 58 8.80 -12.22 -90.87
C ALA A 58 8.81 -13.07 -92.14
N GLN A 59 9.85 -12.95 -92.98
CA GLN A 59 9.90 -13.70 -94.24
C GLN A 59 10.36 -15.17 -94.05
N GLN A 60 11.00 -15.48 -92.91
CA GLN A 60 11.47 -16.81 -92.53
C GLN A 60 11.24 -17.03 -91.03
N SER A 61 11.20 -18.29 -90.60
CA SER A 61 11.14 -18.65 -89.18
C SER A 61 12.49 -18.39 -88.49
N GLY A 62 12.47 -18.03 -87.21
CA GLY A 62 13.69 -17.69 -86.45
C GLY A 62 13.44 -17.61 -84.94
N THR A 63 14.39 -17.01 -84.22
CA THR A 63 14.38 -16.89 -82.76
C THR A 63 14.70 -15.47 -82.30
N ILE A 64 14.02 -15.02 -81.26
CA ILE A 64 14.39 -13.84 -80.48
C ILE A 64 14.86 -14.30 -79.10
N LEU A 65 15.98 -13.76 -78.64
CA LEU A 65 16.53 -14.03 -77.31
C LEU A 65 16.25 -12.83 -76.42
N VAL A 66 15.63 -13.04 -75.27
CA VAL A 66 15.38 -11.97 -74.30
C VAL A 66 16.15 -12.27 -73.04
N THR A 67 17.18 -11.48 -72.75
CA THR A 67 17.91 -11.56 -71.49
C THR A 67 17.08 -10.89 -70.41
N LEU A 68 16.91 -11.56 -69.27
CA LEU A 68 16.27 -10.98 -68.09
C LEU A 68 17.30 -10.66 -67.01
N THR A 69 17.09 -9.57 -66.29
CA THR A 69 17.98 -9.11 -65.21
C THR A 69 17.09 -8.55 -64.09
N PRO A 70 16.84 -9.33 -63.03
CA PRO A 70 16.19 -8.83 -61.81
C PRO A 70 17.06 -7.77 -61.14
N ASP A 71 16.44 -6.83 -60.42
CA ASP A 71 17.16 -5.89 -59.57
C ASP A 71 17.71 -6.56 -58.29
N ALA A 72 18.32 -5.77 -57.40
CA ALA A 72 18.92 -6.26 -56.17
C ALA A 72 17.91 -6.83 -55.16
N ASN A 73 16.63 -6.45 -55.27
CA ASN A 73 15.55 -6.83 -54.37
C ASN A 73 14.68 -7.96 -54.96
N THR A 74 14.97 -8.41 -56.18
CA THR A 74 14.18 -9.40 -56.91
C THR A 74 15.00 -10.66 -57.17
N SER A 75 14.45 -11.80 -56.76
CA SER A 75 15.01 -13.13 -56.90
C SER A 75 14.26 -13.97 -57.94
N GLY A 76 14.89 -15.06 -58.39
CA GLY A 76 14.25 -16.02 -59.31
C GLY A 76 13.06 -16.79 -58.70
N SER A 77 12.78 -16.63 -57.41
CA SER A 77 11.56 -17.17 -56.76
C SER A 77 10.37 -16.21 -56.78
N ASP A 78 10.58 -14.93 -57.09
CA ASP A 78 9.51 -13.90 -57.02
C ASP A 78 8.62 -13.90 -58.27
N PHE A 79 9.05 -14.54 -59.35
CA PHE A 79 8.29 -14.61 -60.59
C PHE A 79 8.66 -15.84 -61.42
N VAL A 80 7.79 -16.17 -62.36
CA VAL A 80 8.04 -17.16 -63.41
C VAL A 80 7.74 -16.57 -64.78
N THR A 81 8.50 -16.97 -65.79
CA THR A 81 8.26 -16.58 -67.19
C THR A 81 7.64 -17.73 -67.97
N THR A 82 6.84 -17.42 -68.99
CA THR A 82 6.31 -18.42 -69.92
C THR A 82 6.50 -17.94 -71.36
N PRO A 83 7.36 -18.60 -72.17
CA PRO A 83 8.15 -19.78 -71.82
C PRO A 83 9.20 -19.48 -70.73
N SER A 84 9.59 -20.50 -69.96
CA SER A 84 10.57 -20.35 -68.88
C SER A 84 11.95 -19.97 -69.44
N SER A 85 12.66 -19.11 -68.74
CA SER A 85 14.05 -18.79 -69.06
C SER A 85 14.99 -19.96 -68.75
N SER A 86 16.14 -19.98 -69.43
CA SER A 86 17.29 -20.83 -69.13
C SER A 86 18.54 -19.97 -69.16
N ASN A 87 19.36 -20.01 -68.10
CA ASN A 87 20.51 -19.12 -67.90
C ASN A 87 20.14 -17.63 -68.14
N ASP A 88 19.05 -17.18 -67.52
CA ASP A 88 18.52 -15.80 -67.63
C ASP A 88 18.16 -15.34 -69.06
N VAL A 89 17.93 -16.30 -69.97
CA VAL A 89 17.51 -16.01 -71.34
C VAL A 89 16.19 -16.73 -71.66
N ILE A 90 15.21 -15.98 -72.16
CA ILE A 90 13.97 -16.50 -72.74
C ILE A 90 14.17 -16.66 -74.24
N THR A 91 13.94 -17.84 -74.78
CA THR A 91 14.00 -18.11 -76.23
C THR A 91 12.60 -18.09 -76.82
N LEU A 92 12.33 -17.17 -77.74
CA LEU A 92 11.04 -16.97 -78.38
C LEU A 92 11.12 -17.32 -79.87
N PRO A 93 10.68 -18.53 -80.29
CA PRO A 93 10.61 -18.88 -81.69
C PRO A 93 9.47 -18.11 -82.38
N PHE A 94 9.67 -17.75 -83.64
CA PHE A 94 8.65 -17.22 -84.54
C PHE A 94 8.69 -17.94 -85.89
N GLU A 95 7.54 -18.04 -86.54
CA GLU A 95 7.41 -18.63 -87.87
C GLU A 95 7.38 -17.56 -88.97
N ALA A 96 7.64 -17.95 -90.21
CA ALA A 96 7.37 -17.07 -91.36
C ALA A 96 5.91 -16.58 -91.35
N GLY A 97 5.71 -15.29 -91.57
CA GLY A 97 4.43 -14.58 -91.46
C GLY A 97 4.14 -13.99 -90.08
N ALA A 98 4.99 -14.23 -89.06
CA ALA A 98 4.81 -13.64 -87.74
C ALA A 98 4.93 -12.10 -87.78
N THR A 99 4.01 -11.41 -87.10
CA THR A 99 4.03 -9.96 -86.90
C THR A 99 4.40 -9.55 -85.47
N LYS A 100 4.46 -10.53 -84.56
CA LYS A 100 4.79 -10.34 -83.15
C LYS A 100 5.14 -11.66 -82.47
N VAL A 101 5.84 -11.56 -81.35
CA VAL A 101 5.97 -12.62 -80.34
C VAL A 101 5.66 -12.05 -78.96
N SER A 102 5.44 -12.91 -77.98
CA SER A 102 5.18 -12.48 -76.61
C SER A 102 5.56 -13.55 -75.60
N PHE A 103 5.78 -13.12 -74.37
CA PHE A 103 5.92 -13.99 -73.20
C PHE A 103 5.14 -13.42 -72.02
N PHE A 104 4.81 -14.27 -71.07
CA PHE A 104 4.21 -13.83 -69.79
C PHE A 104 5.27 -13.73 -68.71
N VAL A 105 5.13 -12.73 -67.85
CA VAL A 105 5.82 -12.61 -66.56
C VAL A 105 4.75 -12.73 -65.48
N LYS A 106 4.77 -13.81 -64.73
CA LYS A 106 3.80 -14.10 -63.68
C LYS A 106 4.48 -13.98 -62.31
N PRO A 107 4.04 -13.05 -61.45
CA PRO A 107 4.53 -12.97 -60.07
C PRO A 107 4.18 -14.23 -59.25
N VAL A 108 4.93 -14.44 -58.18
CA VAL A 108 4.64 -15.46 -57.15
C VAL A 108 4.04 -14.75 -55.94
N ASP A 109 2.71 -14.78 -55.89
CA ASP A 109 1.89 -14.29 -54.77
C ASP A 109 2.33 -14.94 -53.45
N ASN A 110 2.65 -14.13 -52.45
CA ASN A 110 3.03 -14.58 -51.11
C ASN A 110 2.30 -13.75 -50.04
N ALA A 111 2.86 -13.61 -48.85
CA ALA A 111 2.25 -12.84 -47.75
C ALA A 111 3.27 -11.92 -47.07
N ASP A 112 4.46 -11.81 -47.67
CA ASP A 112 5.58 -11.04 -47.17
C ASP A 112 5.56 -9.68 -47.83
N ARG A 113 5.40 -8.63 -47.03
CA ARG A 113 5.45 -7.26 -47.55
C ARG A 113 6.83 -6.95 -48.13
N ASN A 114 6.89 -6.57 -49.39
CA ASN A 114 8.12 -6.26 -50.11
C ASN A 114 8.09 -4.87 -50.75
N GLU A 115 9.28 -4.31 -51.03
CA GLU A 115 9.38 -3.13 -51.90
C GLU A 115 9.02 -3.51 -53.35
N ASP A 116 8.68 -2.51 -54.18
CA ASP A 116 8.46 -2.71 -55.62
C ASP A 116 9.66 -3.45 -56.24
N LYS A 117 9.41 -4.66 -56.77
CA LYS A 117 10.41 -5.53 -57.41
C LYS A 117 10.48 -5.23 -58.91
N THR A 118 11.66 -5.13 -59.49
CA THR A 118 11.82 -4.85 -60.93
C THR A 118 12.66 -5.89 -61.68
N ILE A 119 12.24 -6.15 -62.93
CA ILE A 119 12.93 -7.07 -63.84
C ILE A 119 13.12 -6.37 -65.18
N SER A 120 14.36 -6.15 -65.59
CA SER A 120 14.70 -5.64 -66.92
C SER A 120 14.76 -6.79 -67.91
N PHE A 121 14.07 -6.67 -69.04
CA PHE A 121 14.12 -7.57 -70.17
C PHE A 121 14.75 -6.85 -71.36
N VAL A 122 15.83 -7.39 -71.90
CA VAL A 122 16.56 -6.80 -73.03
C VAL A 122 16.53 -7.74 -74.23
N ILE A 123 16.07 -7.24 -75.37
CA ILE A 123 16.07 -7.98 -76.64
C ILE A 123 17.50 -8.10 -77.14
N SER A 124 17.87 -9.34 -77.43
CA SER A 124 19.06 -9.71 -78.21
C SER A 124 18.63 -10.65 -79.34
N SER A 125 19.50 -10.83 -80.32
CA SER A 125 19.27 -11.81 -81.38
C SER A 125 20.57 -12.50 -81.76
N ASP A 126 20.49 -13.80 -81.99
CA ASP A 126 21.50 -14.62 -82.63
C ASP A 126 21.17 -14.92 -84.11
N SER A 127 20.10 -14.31 -84.63
CA SER A 127 19.54 -14.60 -85.94
C SER A 127 19.78 -13.48 -86.94
N GLU A 128 20.33 -13.80 -88.10
CA GLU A 128 20.42 -12.88 -89.25
C GLU A 128 19.03 -12.54 -89.85
N MET A 129 17.95 -13.10 -89.29
CA MET A 129 16.57 -12.99 -89.78
C MET A 129 15.76 -11.85 -89.17
N ILE A 130 16.32 -11.09 -88.23
CA ILE A 130 15.70 -9.89 -87.64
C ILE A 130 16.74 -8.76 -87.48
N GLN A 131 16.27 -7.52 -87.44
CA GLN A 131 17.05 -6.34 -87.04
C GLN A 131 16.52 -5.81 -85.70
N LEU A 132 17.40 -5.26 -84.86
CA LEU A 132 16.99 -4.63 -83.59
C LEU A 132 16.38 -3.25 -83.90
N GLY A 133 15.17 -3.00 -83.40
CA GLY A 133 14.47 -1.72 -83.51
C GLY A 133 14.84 -0.75 -82.38
N GLU A 134 13.92 0.18 -82.04
CA GLU A 134 14.19 1.26 -81.07
C GLU A 134 13.99 0.82 -79.60
N THR A 135 12.87 0.19 -79.26
CA THR A 135 12.54 -0.20 -77.88
C THR A 135 13.10 -1.59 -77.56
N LEU A 136 14.36 -1.64 -77.14
CA LEU A 136 15.07 -2.90 -76.88
C LEU A 136 15.04 -3.35 -75.42
N GLU A 137 14.57 -2.51 -74.52
CA GLU A 137 14.44 -2.80 -73.09
C GLU A 137 12.99 -2.64 -72.63
N HIS A 138 12.52 -3.56 -71.80
CA HIS A 138 11.23 -3.49 -71.12
C HIS A 138 11.40 -3.82 -69.64
N ILE A 139 10.95 -2.94 -68.76
CA ILE A 139 10.99 -3.16 -67.31
C ILE A 139 9.61 -3.57 -66.81
N VAL A 140 9.51 -4.73 -66.19
CA VAL A 140 8.32 -5.13 -65.43
C VAL A 140 8.51 -4.75 -63.96
N THR A 141 7.59 -3.97 -63.40
CA THR A 141 7.50 -3.71 -61.96
C THR A 141 6.41 -4.59 -61.35
N ILE A 142 6.77 -5.41 -60.38
CA ILE A 142 5.85 -6.18 -59.56
C ILE A 142 5.58 -5.36 -58.30
N LYS A 143 4.32 -5.03 -58.05
CA LYS A 143 3.88 -4.32 -56.85
C LYS A 143 3.28 -5.29 -55.85
N ASP A 144 3.77 -5.19 -54.63
CA ASP A 144 3.22 -5.84 -53.43
C ASP A 144 1.73 -5.50 -53.30
N ASP A 145 0.91 -6.47 -52.87
CA ASP A 145 -0.53 -6.25 -52.66
C ASP A 145 -0.97 -6.35 -51.18
N GLU A 146 -0.01 -6.56 -50.29
CA GLU A 146 -0.19 -6.50 -48.85
C GLU A 146 -0.52 -5.06 -48.42
N PRO A 147 -1.48 -4.87 -47.48
CA PRO A 147 -1.87 -3.55 -47.01
C PRO A 147 -0.73 -2.84 -46.26
N ASP A 148 -0.68 -1.50 -46.38
CA ASP A 148 0.26 -0.68 -45.61
C ASP A 148 0.03 -0.81 -44.10
N MET A 149 1.12 -1.01 -43.37
CA MET A 149 1.08 -1.06 -41.91
C MET A 149 0.89 0.35 -41.32
N THR A 150 -0.15 0.53 -40.51
CA THR A 150 -0.35 1.76 -39.72
C THR A 150 0.30 1.61 -38.35
N ILE A 151 1.39 2.35 -38.13
CA ILE A 151 2.13 2.37 -36.86
C ILE A 151 1.79 3.67 -36.13
N LEU A 152 1.25 3.54 -34.92
CA LEU A 152 1.03 4.62 -33.98
C LEU A 152 2.26 4.78 -33.09
N ASN A 153 2.76 6.01 -32.95
CA ASN A 153 3.72 6.33 -31.90
C ASN A 153 3.01 6.49 -30.55
N ILE A 154 3.79 6.49 -29.47
CA ILE A 154 3.21 6.48 -28.12
C ILE A 154 2.46 7.79 -27.79
N ALA A 155 2.90 8.94 -28.30
CA ALA A 155 2.16 10.19 -28.12
C ALA A 155 0.81 10.19 -28.86
N GLU A 156 0.72 9.56 -30.03
CA GLU A 156 -0.54 9.36 -30.75
C GLU A 156 -1.50 8.47 -29.96
N LEU A 157 -1.00 7.38 -29.36
CA LEU A 157 -1.80 6.55 -28.46
C LEU A 157 -2.34 7.34 -27.28
N LYS A 158 -1.51 8.14 -26.60
CA LYS A 158 -1.96 9.01 -25.50
C LYS A 158 -2.99 10.05 -25.98
N SER A 159 -2.81 10.60 -27.18
CA SER A 159 -3.77 11.54 -27.78
C SER A 159 -5.12 10.87 -28.09
N ILE A 160 -5.13 9.61 -28.55
CA ILE A 160 -6.35 8.83 -28.76
C ILE A 160 -7.11 8.68 -27.44
N TYR A 161 -6.40 8.31 -26.36
CA TYR A 161 -6.98 8.22 -25.01
C TYR A 161 -7.60 9.56 -24.57
N GLU A 162 -6.86 10.66 -24.65
CA GLU A 162 -7.33 11.99 -24.23
C GLU A 162 -8.51 12.53 -25.05
N SER A 163 -8.61 12.14 -26.32
CA SER A 163 -9.67 12.58 -27.22
C SER A 163 -10.99 11.82 -27.05
N ASN A 164 -10.97 10.66 -26.38
CA ASN A 164 -12.14 9.83 -26.16
C ASN A 164 -12.85 10.26 -24.87
N THR A 165 -14.14 10.61 -24.97
CA THR A 165 -14.92 11.09 -23.81
C THR A 165 -15.08 10.05 -22.69
N ASP A 166 -14.94 8.77 -23.01
CA ASP A 166 -15.02 7.67 -22.05
C ASP A 166 -13.62 7.23 -21.56
N ASN A 167 -12.53 7.85 -22.08
CA ASN A 167 -11.14 7.49 -21.77
C ASN A 167 -10.85 5.98 -21.94
N ASP A 168 -11.55 5.35 -22.90
CA ASP A 168 -11.57 3.91 -23.11
C ASP A 168 -11.81 3.58 -24.60
N SER A 169 -10.80 3.01 -25.25
CA SER A 169 -10.84 2.68 -26.68
C SER A 169 -10.43 1.23 -26.89
N THR A 170 -11.25 0.44 -27.59
CA THR A 170 -10.86 -0.90 -28.06
C THR A 170 -10.46 -0.81 -29.53
N PHE A 171 -9.27 -1.28 -29.87
CA PHE A 171 -8.80 -1.36 -31.25
C PHE A 171 -9.43 -2.57 -31.94
N THR A 172 -10.02 -2.36 -33.12
CA THR A 172 -10.71 -3.40 -33.91
C THR A 172 -10.10 -3.62 -35.30
N GLU A 173 -9.00 -2.93 -35.57
CA GLU A 173 -8.25 -2.99 -36.83
C GLU A 173 -6.79 -3.31 -36.51
N ASP A 174 -6.05 -3.80 -37.53
CA ASP A 174 -4.63 -4.09 -37.42
C ASP A 174 -3.82 -2.79 -37.39
N LEU A 175 -3.68 -2.25 -36.18
CA LEU A 175 -2.80 -1.14 -35.84
C LEU A 175 -1.59 -1.66 -35.08
N TYR A 176 -0.47 -0.96 -35.19
CA TYR A 176 0.79 -1.37 -34.60
C TYR A 176 1.34 -0.27 -33.71
N THR A 177 2.01 -0.64 -32.63
CA THR A 177 2.84 0.27 -31.83
C THR A 177 4.18 -0.38 -31.55
N GLY A 178 5.22 0.42 -31.37
CA GLY A 178 6.55 -0.09 -31.08
C GLY A 178 7.35 0.84 -30.20
N GLY A 179 8.44 0.29 -29.65
CA GLY A 179 9.33 1.01 -28.76
C GLY A 179 10.40 0.08 -28.22
N ILE A 180 11.26 0.62 -27.36
CA ILE A 180 12.27 -0.13 -26.64
C ILE A 180 11.68 -0.60 -25.32
N VAL A 181 11.82 -1.89 -25.01
CA VAL A 181 11.42 -2.45 -23.71
C VAL A 181 12.31 -1.86 -22.62
N ILE A 182 11.75 -1.10 -21.68
CA ILE A 182 12.48 -0.48 -20.57
C ILE A 182 12.31 -1.25 -19.25
N SER A 183 11.32 -2.14 -19.17
CA SER A 183 11.03 -2.97 -17.98
C SER A 183 11.79 -4.29 -17.95
N THR A 184 11.90 -4.87 -16.76
CA THR A 184 12.25 -6.27 -16.52
C THR A 184 11.10 -6.98 -15.79
N ASN A 185 11.04 -8.31 -15.82
CA ASN A 185 10.05 -9.07 -15.04
C ASN A 185 10.45 -9.21 -13.55
N ASP A 186 11.54 -8.57 -13.13
CA ASP A 186 12.09 -8.66 -11.77
C ASP A 186 11.28 -7.81 -10.78
N ASN A 187 10.82 -6.64 -11.20
CA ASN A 187 10.04 -5.72 -10.34
C ASN A 187 8.70 -5.29 -10.97
N ILE A 188 8.34 -5.91 -12.10
CA ILE A 188 7.10 -5.66 -12.83
C ILE A 188 6.46 -7.01 -13.13
N GLN A 189 5.14 -7.09 -12.96
CA GLN A 189 4.43 -8.34 -13.22
C GLN A 189 4.68 -8.83 -14.64
N SER A 190 4.84 -10.14 -14.82
CA SER A 190 5.21 -10.73 -16.10
C SER A 190 4.16 -10.61 -17.20
N LYS A 191 2.97 -10.05 -16.95
CA LYS A 191 2.02 -9.70 -18.02
C LYS A 191 2.19 -8.28 -18.55
N ASN A 192 2.92 -7.43 -17.83
CA ASN A 192 3.10 -6.03 -18.19
C ASN A 192 4.49 -5.82 -18.77
N VAL A 193 4.56 -4.99 -19.81
CA VAL A 193 5.81 -4.56 -20.45
C VAL A 193 5.75 -3.06 -20.65
N PHE A 194 6.71 -2.32 -20.12
CA PHE A 194 6.84 -0.90 -20.39
C PHE A 194 7.73 -0.74 -21.62
N ILE A 195 7.21 -0.02 -22.62
CA ILE A 195 7.95 0.35 -23.81
C ILE A 195 8.06 1.87 -23.90
N GLN A 196 9.15 2.35 -24.49
CA GLN A 196 9.39 3.76 -24.71
C GLN A 196 9.93 4.01 -26.11
N ASP A 197 9.39 5.04 -26.77
CA ASP A 197 9.89 5.58 -28.02
C ASP A 197 10.38 7.03 -27.81
N HIS A 198 10.64 7.77 -28.89
CA HIS A 198 11.11 9.15 -28.81
C HIS A 198 10.01 10.16 -28.43
N THR A 199 8.75 9.72 -28.37
CA THR A 199 7.55 10.54 -28.10
C THR A 199 7.00 10.33 -26.69
N GLY A 200 7.25 9.17 -26.07
CA GLY A 200 6.83 8.88 -24.70
C GLY A 200 6.94 7.41 -24.34
N GLY A 201 6.34 7.05 -23.22
CA GLY A 201 6.27 5.68 -22.74
C GLY A 201 4.82 5.21 -22.52
N ILE A 202 4.60 3.90 -22.63
CA ILE A 202 3.32 3.25 -22.35
C ILE A 202 3.53 1.84 -21.81
N VAL A 203 2.60 1.36 -20.98
CA VAL A 203 2.59 -0.05 -20.56
C VAL A 203 1.65 -0.87 -21.45
N LEU A 204 2.16 -2.02 -21.90
CA LEU A 204 1.44 -3.05 -22.64
C LEU A 204 1.13 -4.18 -21.68
N ARG A 205 -0.15 -4.51 -21.54
CA ARG A 205 -0.63 -5.62 -20.70
C ARG A 205 -1.17 -6.76 -21.57
N PHE A 206 -0.44 -7.86 -21.56
CA PHE A 206 -0.76 -9.08 -22.30
C PHE A 206 -1.73 -9.99 -21.53
N GLN A 207 -2.43 -10.86 -22.27
CA GLN A 207 -3.27 -11.91 -21.69
C GLN A 207 -2.44 -12.97 -20.96
N ASP A 208 -1.24 -13.28 -21.49
CA ASP A 208 -0.29 -14.26 -20.97
C ASP A 208 0.99 -13.60 -20.44
N ASN A 209 1.81 -14.36 -19.73
CA ASN A 209 3.12 -13.89 -19.27
C ASN A 209 4.06 -13.72 -20.46
N ASN A 210 4.68 -12.56 -20.58
CA ASN A 210 5.63 -12.23 -21.62
C ASN A 210 7.06 -12.67 -21.27
N THR A 211 7.89 -12.83 -22.31
CA THR A 211 9.33 -13.09 -22.20
C THR A 211 10.16 -12.05 -22.96
N LEU A 212 9.62 -10.84 -23.14
CA LEU A 212 10.30 -9.76 -23.85
C LEU A 212 11.47 -9.26 -23.00
N THR A 213 12.61 -9.03 -23.63
CA THR A 213 13.86 -8.68 -22.94
C THR A 213 14.03 -7.17 -22.89
N GLN A 214 14.46 -6.65 -21.75
CA GLN A 214 14.84 -5.25 -21.64
C GLN A 214 15.89 -4.87 -22.69
N GLY A 215 15.69 -3.72 -23.34
CA GLY A 215 16.54 -3.21 -24.41
C GLY A 215 16.16 -3.71 -25.79
N ASP A 216 15.29 -4.73 -25.93
CA ASP A 216 14.79 -5.13 -27.24
C ASP A 216 13.88 -4.05 -27.83
N SER A 217 14.00 -3.84 -29.14
CA SER A 217 13.00 -3.13 -29.92
C SER A 217 11.85 -4.08 -30.22
N VAL A 218 10.61 -3.65 -29.96
CA VAL A 218 9.42 -4.47 -30.21
C VAL A 218 8.45 -3.76 -31.13
N LEU A 219 7.69 -4.56 -31.88
CA LEU A 219 6.55 -4.13 -32.67
C LEU A 219 5.36 -5.01 -32.28
N VAL A 220 4.25 -4.41 -31.91
CA VAL A 220 3.07 -5.12 -31.38
C VAL A 220 1.85 -4.72 -32.18
N ASN A 221 1.16 -5.70 -32.76
CA ASN A 221 -0.18 -5.47 -33.29
C ASN A 221 -1.16 -5.39 -32.10
N ILE A 222 -1.82 -4.24 -31.99
CA ILE A 222 -2.70 -3.89 -30.87
C ILE A 222 -4.18 -4.20 -31.13
N ASN A 223 -4.51 -4.89 -32.23
CA ASN A 223 -5.86 -5.34 -32.53
C ASN A 223 -6.43 -6.22 -31.40
N GLY A 224 -7.65 -5.90 -30.96
CA GLY A 224 -8.30 -6.49 -29.79
C GLY A 224 -7.82 -5.96 -28.44
N GLY A 225 -6.80 -5.10 -28.44
CA GLY A 225 -6.31 -4.38 -27.27
C GLY A 225 -7.26 -3.25 -26.85
N ARG A 226 -7.29 -2.97 -25.54
CA ARG A 226 -8.09 -1.90 -24.93
C ARG A 226 -7.19 -0.87 -24.28
N LEU A 227 -7.18 0.34 -24.80
CA LEU A 227 -6.48 1.51 -24.27
C LEU A 227 -7.36 2.22 -23.24
N TYR A 228 -6.94 2.25 -21.98
CA TYR A 228 -7.71 2.85 -20.88
C TYR A 228 -6.81 3.23 -19.69
N ASP A 229 -7.40 3.88 -18.71
CA ASP A 229 -6.77 4.20 -17.43
C ASP A 229 -6.96 3.10 -16.39
N PHE A 230 -5.87 2.67 -15.76
CA PHE A 230 -5.90 1.78 -14.62
C PHE A 230 -5.27 2.45 -13.41
N ASN A 231 -6.12 3.01 -12.55
CA ASN A 231 -5.71 3.74 -11.34
C ASN A 231 -4.69 4.84 -11.65
N GLY A 232 -4.93 5.62 -12.71
CA GLY A 232 -4.08 6.73 -13.16
C GLY A 232 -3.03 6.34 -14.21
N LEU A 233 -2.78 5.05 -14.45
CA LEU A 233 -1.81 4.58 -15.44
C LEU A 233 -2.48 4.28 -16.78
N ILE A 234 -2.12 5.04 -17.82
CA ILE A 234 -2.58 4.79 -19.19
C ILE A 234 -1.90 3.53 -19.72
N GLN A 235 -2.70 2.55 -20.15
CA GLN A 235 -2.20 1.27 -20.65
C GLN A 235 -3.02 0.73 -21.82
N ILE A 236 -2.41 -0.15 -22.62
CA ILE A 236 -3.14 -1.02 -23.54
C ILE A 236 -3.20 -2.43 -22.94
N SER A 237 -4.39 -2.88 -22.57
CA SER A 237 -4.63 -4.21 -22.00
C SER A 237 -5.24 -5.16 -23.01
N ASN A 238 -5.34 -6.44 -22.63
CA ASN A 238 -5.92 -7.52 -23.42
C ASN A 238 -5.14 -7.84 -24.71
N LEU A 239 -3.83 -7.55 -24.72
CA LEU A 239 -2.98 -7.82 -25.88
C LEU A 239 -2.69 -9.31 -26.01
N ASN A 240 -2.78 -9.82 -27.24
CA ASN A 240 -2.37 -11.19 -27.56
C ASN A 240 -0.84 -11.23 -27.71
N LEU A 241 -0.16 -12.03 -26.90
CA LEU A 241 1.31 -12.12 -26.92
C LEU A 241 1.84 -12.65 -28.26
N SER A 242 1.09 -13.48 -28.99
CA SER A 242 1.52 -13.98 -30.31
C SER A 242 1.59 -12.90 -31.39
N LEU A 243 1.03 -11.72 -31.12
CA LEU A 243 1.04 -10.55 -31.98
C LEU A 243 2.12 -9.53 -31.61
N ALA A 244 2.96 -9.85 -30.61
CA ALA A 244 4.14 -9.08 -30.27
C ALA A 244 5.39 -9.73 -30.88
N GLU A 245 6.15 -8.93 -31.62
CA GLU A 245 7.39 -9.35 -32.26
C GLU A 245 8.58 -8.59 -31.67
N SER A 246 9.59 -9.30 -31.17
CA SER A 246 10.90 -8.71 -30.88
C SER A 246 11.66 -8.56 -32.20
N LYS A 247 12.11 -7.34 -32.48
CA LYS A 247 13.00 -7.01 -33.60
C LYS A 247 14.48 -7.14 -33.20
N GLY A 248 14.76 -7.72 -32.03
CA GLY A 248 16.09 -7.87 -31.46
C GLY A 248 16.55 -6.63 -30.68
N ALA A 249 17.83 -6.63 -30.32
CA ALA A 249 18.42 -5.59 -29.48
C ALA A 249 18.30 -4.19 -30.11
N GLY A 250 17.68 -3.27 -29.37
CA GLY A 250 17.64 -1.86 -29.68
C GLY A 250 18.62 -1.05 -28.83
N THR A 251 18.42 0.26 -28.76
CA THR A 251 19.20 1.16 -27.90
C THR A 251 18.33 1.62 -26.75
N LEU A 252 18.69 1.25 -25.51
CA LEU A 252 17.95 1.69 -24.32
C LEU A 252 17.94 3.24 -24.26
N PRO A 253 16.77 3.87 -24.03
CA PRO A 253 16.71 5.31 -23.88
C PRO A 253 17.52 5.75 -22.64
N SER A 254 18.16 6.91 -22.74
CA SER A 254 18.77 7.53 -21.55
C SER A 254 17.67 8.04 -20.62
N PRO A 255 17.74 7.75 -19.31
CA PRO A 255 16.78 8.28 -18.35
C PRO A 255 16.71 9.81 -18.40
N VAL A 256 15.50 10.37 -18.33
CA VAL A 256 15.32 11.82 -18.20
C VAL A 256 15.46 12.23 -16.75
N VAL A 257 16.30 13.22 -16.46
CA VAL A 257 16.41 13.78 -15.10
C VAL A 257 15.20 14.67 -14.81
N ILE A 258 14.46 14.34 -13.76
CA ILE A 258 13.24 15.05 -13.32
C ILE A 258 13.27 15.31 -11.81
N THR A 259 12.40 16.21 -11.33
CA THR A 259 12.14 16.42 -9.90
C THR A 259 11.02 15.50 -9.39
N ILE A 260 10.85 15.41 -8.06
CA ILE A 260 9.69 14.71 -7.47
C ILE A 260 8.37 15.39 -7.87
N GLU A 261 8.33 16.72 -7.93
CA GLU A 261 7.16 17.46 -8.41
C GLU A 261 6.78 17.06 -9.84
N GLN A 262 7.76 16.91 -10.74
CA GLN A 262 7.55 16.45 -12.11
C GLN A 262 7.14 14.98 -12.19
N LEU A 263 7.65 14.11 -11.31
CA LEU A 263 7.13 12.74 -11.18
C LEU A 263 5.65 12.78 -10.78
N ASN A 264 5.31 13.63 -9.80
CA ASN A 264 3.96 13.77 -9.28
C ASN A 264 2.99 14.49 -10.23
N SER A 265 3.47 15.22 -11.24
CA SER A 265 2.62 15.83 -12.28
C SER A 265 2.02 14.80 -13.24
N ASN A 266 2.56 13.57 -13.25
CA ASN A 266 2.13 12.46 -14.09
C ASN A 266 2.46 12.61 -15.59
N ASP A 267 3.21 13.63 -15.99
CA ASP A 267 3.58 13.87 -17.39
C ASP A 267 4.55 12.82 -17.95
N TYR A 268 5.33 12.19 -17.07
CA TYR A 268 6.39 11.24 -17.40
C TYR A 268 5.95 9.77 -17.36
N GLN A 269 4.64 9.48 -17.29
CA GLN A 269 4.14 8.10 -17.20
C GLN A 269 4.81 7.15 -18.19
N SER A 270 5.19 5.99 -17.66
CA SER A 270 5.77 4.86 -18.36
C SER A 270 7.11 5.16 -19.05
N THR A 271 7.81 6.23 -18.65
CA THR A 271 9.15 6.56 -19.15
C THR A 271 10.24 6.27 -18.12
N LEU A 272 11.46 6.05 -18.60
CA LEU A 272 12.64 5.90 -17.77
C LEU A 272 13.13 7.28 -17.30
N VAL A 273 13.26 7.44 -15.98
CA VAL A 273 13.59 8.71 -15.33
C VAL A 273 14.67 8.54 -14.26
N THR A 274 15.30 9.64 -13.90
CA THR A 274 16.27 9.75 -12.80
C THR A 274 15.89 10.96 -11.93
N ILE A 275 15.96 10.80 -10.61
CA ILE A 275 15.68 11.85 -9.62
C ILE A 275 16.90 11.97 -8.71
N GLU A 276 17.52 13.14 -8.68
CA GLU A 276 18.77 13.40 -7.97
C GLU A 276 18.51 14.06 -6.61
N ASN A 277 19.47 13.92 -5.69
CA ASN A 277 19.51 14.60 -4.39
C ASN A 277 18.32 14.30 -3.46
N VAL A 278 17.79 13.08 -3.52
CA VAL A 278 16.68 12.60 -2.68
C VAL A 278 17.16 11.73 -1.53
N TYR A 279 16.34 11.60 -0.49
CA TYR A 279 16.56 10.71 0.65
C TYR A 279 15.29 9.93 0.96
N PHE A 280 15.41 8.78 1.62
CA PHE A 280 14.25 8.05 2.13
C PHE A 280 13.73 8.71 3.42
N SER A 281 12.42 8.91 3.54
CA SER A 281 11.85 9.69 4.64
C SER A 281 11.99 9.01 6.01
N ASN A 282 11.91 7.67 6.04
CA ASN A 282 11.96 6.86 7.26
C ASN A 282 12.86 5.61 7.07
N PRO A 283 14.18 5.75 7.02
CA PRO A 283 15.06 4.58 7.12
C PRO A 283 15.01 4.09 8.58
N ASP A 284 14.42 2.93 8.83
CA ASP A 284 14.22 2.35 10.18
C ASP A 284 14.88 0.96 10.34
N GLY A 285 15.82 0.65 9.44
CA GLY A 285 16.45 -0.66 9.33
C GLY A 285 15.60 -1.71 8.61
N SER A 286 14.35 -1.41 8.22
CA SER A 286 13.56 -2.27 7.34
C SER A 286 14.07 -2.24 5.89
N THR A 287 13.49 -3.09 5.03
CA THR A 287 13.88 -3.18 3.63
C THR A 287 12.96 -2.35 2.73
N ILE A 288 13.42 -2.04 1.52
CA ILE A 288 12.65 -1.30 0.51
C ILE A 288 11.44 -2.06 -0.07
N ALA A 289 11.16 -3.28 0.43
CA ALA A 289 10.07 -4.10 -0.08
C ALA A 289 8.72 -3.40 0.11
N GLY A 290 7.89 -3.37 -0.92
CA GLY A 290 6.59 -2.71 -0.89
C GLY A 290 6.64 -1.28 -1.41
N ASN A 291 6.17 -0.34 -0.61
CA ASN A 291 6.11 1.08 -0.92
C ASN A 291 6.96 1.84 0.10
N THR A 292 8.08 2.41 -0.34
CA THR A 292 8.98 3.18 0.51
C THR A 292 8.97 4.64 0.09
N LYS A 293 8.70 5.55 1.03
CA LYS A 293 8.66 6.99 0.74
C LYS A 293 10.05 7.59 0.59
N PHE A 294 10.20 8.48 -0.38
CA PHE A 294 11.40 9.30 -0.56
C PHE A 294 11.04 10.76 -0.82
N SER A 295 11.96 11.66 -0.48
CA SER A 295 11.74 13.11 -0.49
C SER A 295 12.96 13.88 -1.00
N ASP A 296 12.70 15.06 -1.55
CA ASP A 296 13.69 16.11 -1.85
C ASP A 296 13.73 17.21 -0.77
N GLY A 297 12.96 17.05 0.31
CA GLY A 297 12.76 18.03 1.38
C GLY A 297 11.52 18.92 1.23
N SER A 298 10.96 19.02 0.02
CA SER A 298 9.74 19.81 -0.26
C SER A 298 8.58 18.96 -0.76
N ASN A 299 8.89 17.91 -1.51
CA ASN A 299 7.93 16.98 -2.09
C ASN A 299 8.27 15.55 -1.63
N GLU A 300 7.25 14.69 -1.61
CA GLU A 300 7.41 13.25 -1.38
C GLU A 300 6.85 12.45 -2.55
N SER A 301 7.42 11.28 -2.80
CA SER A 301 6.84 10.24 -3.66
C SER A 301 7.23 8.85 -3.12
N VAL A 302 6.86 7.81 -3.86
CA VAL A 302 7.00 6.42 -3.42
C VAL A 302 7.89 5.64 -4.37
N LEU A 303 8.88 4.95 -3.84
CA LEU A 303 9.61 3.88 -4.52
C LEU A 303 8.80 2.58 -4.37
N ARG A 304 8.51 1.92 -5.50
CA ARG A 304 7.68 0.70 -5.54
C ARG A 304 8.54 -0.53 -5.84
N VAL A 305 8.64 -1.44 -4.88
CA VAL A 305 9.36 -2.71 -5.03
C VAL A 305 8.45 -3.89 -4.71
N GLU A 306 8.27 -4.79 -5.68
CA GLU A 306 7.46 -5.99 -5.56
C GLU A 306 8.03 -6.98 -4.53
N SER A 307 7.14 -7.73 -3.88
CA SER A 307 7.53 -8.69 -2.83
C SER A 307 8.33 -9.88 -3.35
N TYR A 308 8.38 -10.07 -4.67
CA TYR A 308 9.19 -11.07 -5.36
C TYR A 308 10.45 -10.49 -6.02
N ALA A 309 10.67 -9.16 -5.94
CA ALA A 309 11.83 -8.55 -6.58
C ALA A 309 13.15 -9.06 -5.99
N PRO A 310 14.17 -9.31 -6.81
CA PRO A 310 15.44 -9.90 -6.36
C PRO A 310 16.21 -8.97 -5.41
N PHE A 311 15.95 -7.66 -5.46
CA PHE A 311 16.61 -6.63 -4.66
C PHE A 311 15.74 -6.09 -3.51
N LYS A 312 14.61 -6.74 -3.19
CA LYS A 312 13.69 -6.32 -2.11
C LYS A 312 14.30 -6.31 -0.70
N GLU A 313 15.42 -7.03 -0.52
CA GLU A 313 16.11 -7.17 0.78
C GLU A 313 17.12 -6.03 1.02
N ILE A 314 17.24 -5.07 0.09
CA ILE A 314 18.01 -3.83 0.33
C ILE A 314 17.38 -3.12 1.53
N VAL A 315 18.17 -2.96 2.59
CA VAL A 315 17.81 -2.11 3.74
C VAL A 315 17.63 -0.68 3.23
N ILE A 316 16.58 0.01 3.66
CA ILE A 316 16.27 1.37 3.24
C ILE A 316 17.52 2.25 3.41
N PRO A 317 18.09 2.79 2.31
CA PRO A 317 19.33 3.56 2.39
C PRO A 317 19.23 4.82 3.24
N THR A 318 20.27 5.09 4.03
CA THR A 318 20.47 6.37 4.73
C THR A 318 21.32 7.31 3.88
N GLY A 319 21.19 8.61 4.11
CA GLY A 319 21.89 9.63 3.32
C GLY A 319 21.05 10.19 2.17
N LYS A 320 21.74 10.80 1.21
CA LYS A 320 21.17 11.43 0.02
C LYS A 320 21.79 10.84 -1.24
N GLY A 321 20.99 10.53 -2.24
CA GLY A 321 21.49 10.00 -3.49
C GLY A 321 20.55 10.18 -4.66
N THR A 322 20.80 9.38 -5.69
CA THR A 322 20.04 9.40 -6.94
C THR A 322 19.23 8.13 -7.05
N LEU A 323 17.95 8.27 -7.38
CA LEU A 323 17.06 7.16 -7.71
C LEU A 323 16.78 7.17 -9.21
N SER A 324 16.66 5.99 -9.82
CA SER A 324 16.23 5.83 -11.21
C SER A 324 15.15 4.77 -11.32
N GLY A 325 14.48 4.73 -12.47
CA GLY A 325 13.45 3.72 -12.71
C GLY A 325 12.38 4.23 -13.67
N ILE A 326 11.29 3.49 -13.72
CA ILE A 326 10.13 3.84 -14.55
C ILE A 326 9.17 4.69 -13.73
N ALA A 327 8.79 5.86 -14.25
CA ALA A 327 7.73 6.67 -13.68
C ALA A 327 6.38 5.95 -13.85
N GLY A 328 5.87 5.38 -12.76
CA GLY A 328 4.61 4.65 -12.71
C GLY A 328 3.50 5.43 -11.99
N MET A 329 2.30 4.86 -12.02
CA MET A 329 1.12 5.42 -11.37
C MET A 329 0.24 4.28 -10.84
N TYR A 330 -0.26 4.40 -9.61
CA TYR A 330 -1.28 3.51 -9.04
C TYR A 330 -2.01 4.24 -7.90
N ASN A 331 -3.04 5.01 -8.24
CA ASN A 331 -3.71 6.03 -7.41
C ASN A 331 -2.82 7.23 -7.01
N SER A 332 -1.50 7.03 -6.92
CA SER A 332 -0.49 8.07 -6.77
C SER A 332 0.75 7.77 -7.62
N ALA A 333 1.51 8.81 -7.97
CA ALA A 333 2.76 8.65 -8.70
C ALA A 333 3.76 7.82 -7.88
N GLN A 334 4.58 7.04 -8.57
CA GLN A 334 5.58 6.16 -7.97
C GLN A 334 6.76 5.97 -8.91
N LEU A 335 7.94 5.73 -8.36
CA LEU A 335 9.12 5.32 -9.11
C LEU A 335 9.31 3.81 -8.97
N ILE A 336 9.41 3.10 -10.09
CA ILE A 336 9.60 1.64 -10.13
C ILE A 336 11.04 1.35 -10.58
N PRO A 337 11.97 1.01 -9.67
CA PRO A 337 13.33 0.63 -10.04
C PRO A 337 13.30 -0.69 -10.83
N ILE A 338 14.19 -0.84 -11.80
CA ILE A 338 14.27 -2.01 -12.69
C ILE A 338 15.44 -2.93 -12.33
N LYS A 339 16.39 -2.44 -11.52
CA LYS A 339 17.55 -3.16 -10.99
C LYS A 339 18.05 -2.51 -9.70
N GLU A 340 18.89 -3.24 -8.96
CA GLU A 340 19.52 -2.78 -7.71
C GLU A 340 20.25 -1.43 -7.86
N THR A 341 21.02 -1.24 -8.94
CA THR A 341 21.81 -0.01 -9.14
C THR A 341 20.97 1.23 -9.44
N ASP A 342 19.65 1.11 -9.54
CA ASP A 342 18.76 2.27 -9.66
C ASP A 342 18.46 2.90 -8.29
N ILE A 343 18.91 2.27 -7.21
CA ILE A 343 18.76 2.71 -5.84
C ILE A 343 20.15 3.06 -5.31
N PHE A 344 20.29 4.22 -4.68
CA PHE A 344 21.58 4.63 -4.13
C PHE A 344 21.95 3.80 -2.89
N GLU A 345 23.24 3.58 -2.69
CA GLU A 345 23.76 2.94 -1.46
C GLU A 345 23.81 3.94 -0.30
N SER A 346 23.65 3.45 0.93
CA SER A 346 23.76 4.28 2.13
C SER A 346 25.08 5.06 2.15
N ASN A 347 24.98 6.38 2.21
CA ASN A 347 26.11 7.30 2.12
C ASN A 347 26.04 8.47 3.10
N GLY A 348 25.07 8.43 4.02
CA GLY A 348 24.88 9.44 5.07
C GLY A 348 25.87 9.25 6.21
N ASN A 349 26.67 10.28 6.46
CA ASN A 349 27.52 10.37 7.66
C ASN A 349 26.84 11.14 8.79
N THR A 350 25.52 11.42 8.68
CA THR A 350 24.77 12.16 9.68
C THR A 350 24.99 11.56 11.06
N GLN A 351 25.64 12.33 11.93
CA GLN A 351 25.98 11.90 13.27
C GLN A 351 25.29 12.80 14.26
N ILE A 352 24.33 12.23 15.00
CA ILE A 352 23.76 12.84 16.20
C ILE A 352 24.37 12.16 17.43
N ILE A 353 24.94 12.95 18.33
CA ILE A 353 25.58 12.49 19.57
C ILE A 353 24.91 13.19 20.74
N PHE A 354 24.61 12.42 21.77
CA PHE A 354 24.05 12.92 23.03
C PHE A 354 25.10 12.88 24.12
N THR A 355 25.19 13.95 24.92
CA THR A 355 25.98 13.97 26.16
C THR A 355 25.09 14.35 27.33
N GLY A 356 25.33 13.80 28.51
CA GLY A 356 24.41 13.94 29.66
C GLY A 356 23.34 12.86 29.73
N VAL A 357 23.42 11.85 28.85
CA VAL A 357 22.63 10.60 28.91
C VAL A 357 23.55 9.44 29.30
N ASP A 358 23.05 8.49 30.10
CA ASP A 358 23.77 7.26 30.47
C ASP A 358 23.08 6.05 29.83
N ASN A 359 23.84 5.29 29.04
CA ASN A 359 23.35 4.13 28.28
C ASN A 359 22.03 4.39 27.51
N GLY A 360 21.86 5.60 26.97
CA GLY A 360 20.65 5.99 26.21
C GLY A 360 19.48 6.47 27.07
N ALA A 361 19.64 6.64 28.38
CA ALA A 361 18.60 7.10 29.28
C ALA A 361 19.00 8.40 30.00
N LEU A 362 18.02 9.24 30.31
CA LEU A 362 18.16 10.27 31.35
C LEU A 362 18.02 9.64 32.74
N ALA A 363 18.51 10.36 33.75
CA ALA A 363 18.26 10.00 35.14
C ALA A 363 16.76 10.00 35.42
N ASP A 364 16.31 9.08 36.28
CA ASP A 364 14.92 9.03 36.72
C ASP A 364 14.51 10.34 37.40
N PHE A 365 13.33 10.86 37.05
CA PHE A 365 12.81 12.13 37.56
C PHE A 365 12.28 12.02 39.01
N GLY A 366 12.36 10.85 39.63
CA GLY A 366 11.91 10.60 40.99
C GLY A 366 10.39 10.49 41.07
N THR A 367 9.89 10.67 42.30
CA THR A 367 8.46 10.61 42.61
C THR A 367 7.88 12.02 42.59
N ILE A 368 6.86 12.25 41.77
CA ILE A 368 6.21 13.55 41.58
C ILE A 368 4.70 13.38 41.77
N THR A 369 4.09 14.32 42.50
CA THR A 369 2.65 14.29 42.73
C THR A 369 1.88 14.53 41.42
N SER A 370 0.77 13.82 41.24
CA SER A 370 -0.11 14.00 40.08
C SER A 370 -0.47 15.48 39.87
N GLY A 371 -0.35 15.98 38.64
CA GLY A 371 -0.59 17.37 38.25
C GLY A 371 0.57 18.34 38.53
N GLU A 372 1.63 17.91 39.22
CA GLU A 372 2.83 18.72 39.43
C GLU A 372 3.91 18.47 38.36
N SER A 373 4.98 19.26 38.39
CA SER A 373 6.12 19.12 37.48
C SER A 373 7.41 18.89 38.27
N SER A 374 8.27 18.00 37.78
CA SER A 374 9.61 17.81 38.32
C SER A 374 10.50 19.03 38.05
N ASP A 375 11.62 19.10 38.76
CA ASP A 375 12.77 19.87 38.29
C ASP A 375 13.22 19.35 36.91
N ALA A 376 13.73 20.25 36.06
CA ALA A 376 14.20 19.87 34.73
C ALA A 376 15.60 19.27 34.79
N VAL A 377 15.81 18.21 34.00
CA VAL A 377 17.12 17.59 33.73
C VAL A 377 17.49 17.90 32.29
N SER A 378 18.75 18.22 32.01
CA SER A 378 19.20 18.51 30.65
C SER A 378 20.13 17.45 30.06
N PHE A 379 20.12 17.35 28.73
CA PHE A 379 21.17 16.74 27.95
C PHE A 379 21.58 17.67 26.81
N THR A 380 22.73 17.39 26.19
CA THR A 380 23.20 18.16 25.05
C THR A 380 23.18 17.30 23.79
N ILE A 381 22.69 17.88 22.70
CA ILE A 381 22.71 17.29 21.37
C ILE A 381 23.78 17.97 20.50
N ALA A 382 24.61 17.17 19.85
CA ALA A 382 25.55 17.61 18.82
C ALA A 382 25.21 16.86 17.52
N ALA A 383 25.15 17.57 16.40
CA ALA A 383 24.86 16.97 15.11
C ALA A 383 25.83 17.44 14.03
N THR A 384 26.19 16.56 13.10
CA THR A 384 27.03 16.86 11.92
C THR A 384 26.50 16.15 10.69
N ASP A 385 26.84 16.66 9.51
CA ASP A 385 26.43 16.12 8.21
C ASP A 385 24.90 15.92 8.09
N LEU A 386 24.14 16.90 8.62
CA LEU A 386 22.67 16.92 8.56
C LEU A 386 22.18 17.16 7.13
N ILE A 387 21.13 16.43 6.75
CA ILE A 387 20.44 16.57 5.47
C ILE A 387 19.29 17.60 5.54
N GLY A 388 18.74 17.78 6.73
CA GLY A 388 17.69 18.72 7.10
C GLY A 388 17.66 18.91 8.62
N ASP A 389 16.60 19.55 9.10
CA ASP A 389 16.44 19.89 10.51
C ASP A 389 16.22 18.63 11.38
N VAL A 390 16.57 18.74 12.66
CA VAL A 390 16.38 17.69 13.67
C VAL A 390 15.11 18.00 14.47
N THR A 391 14.18 17.06 14.56
CA THR A 391 12.97 17.21 15.37
C THR A 391 13.00 16.25 16.56
N LEU A 392 12.65 16.77 17.74
CA LEU A 392 12.53 16.03 18.99
C LEU A 392 11.06 15.97 19.40
N TYR A 393 10.59 14.79 19.82
CA TYR A 393 9.24 14.57 20.34
C TYR A 393 9.30 14.00 21.74
N ALA A 394 8.66 14.65 22.71
CA ALA A 394 8.51 14.14 24.06
C ALA A 394 7.34 13.13 24.14
N PRO A 395 7.47 12.03 24.91
CA PRO A 395 6.36 11.12 25.18
C PRO A 395 5.36 11.75 26.17
N ASN A 396 4.16 11.17 26.28
CA ASN A 396 3.15 11.61 27.25
C ASN A 396 3.72 11.66 28.69
N ASN A 397 3.30 12.67 29.46
CA ASN A 397 3.78 12.98 30.82
C ASN A 397 5.23 13.50 30.88
N PHE A 398 5.85 13.78 29.73
CA PHE A 398 7.15 14.44 29.67
C PHE A 398 7.08 15.62 28.71
N GLU A 399 7.88 16.63 28.97
CA GLU A 399 7.99 17.81 28.11
C GLU A 399 9.45 18.20 27.91
N ILE A 400 9.73 18.86 26.79
CA ILE A 400 11.07 19.30 26.38
C ILE A 400 11.12 20.82 26.20
N SER A 401 12.30 21.43 26.39
CA SER A 401 12.50 22.88 26.30
C SER A 401 13.93 23.25 25.85
N LEU A 402 14.09 24.41 25.21
CA LEU A 402 15.40 25.01 24.86
C LEU A 402 15.92 25.99 25.92
N ASP A 403 15.06 26.51 26.78
CA ASP A 403 15.40 27.55 27.75
C ASP A 403 15.12 27.15 29.21
N GLY A 404 14.55 25.96 29.41
CA GLY A 404 14.18 25.45 30.73
C GLY A 404 12.97 26.16 31.34
N VAL A 405 12.25 26.98 30.57
CA VAL A 405 11.09 27.76 31.03
C VAL A 405 9.87 27.48 30.14
N ASN A 406 10.03 27.51 28.82
CA ASN A 406 8.99 27.27 27.85
C ASN A 406 9.07 25.82 27.36
N PHE A 407 8.18 24.98 27.87
CA PHE A 407 8.12 23.55 27.57
C PHE A 407 7.08 23.24 26.49
N SER A 408 7.38 22.24 25.66
CA SER A 408 6.53 21.72 24.60
C SER A 408 6.68 20.21 24.47
N SER A 409 5.78 19.58 23.70
CA SER A 409 5.92 18.17 23.30
C SER A 409 6.79 17.97 22.07
N GLU A 410 7.14 19.05 21.36
CA GLU A 410 7.88 19.01 20.10
C GLU A 410 8.81 20.22 19.97
N ILE A 411 10.05 20.00 19.51
CA ILE A 411 11.03 21.04 19.18
C ILE A 411 11.69 20.66 17.85
N THR A 412 11.82 21.64 16.95
CA THR A 412 12.62 21.50 15.71
C THR A 412 13.86 22.38 15.80
N LEU A 413 15.01 21.79 15.52
CA LEU A 413 16.33 22.41 15.54
C LEU A 413 16.89 22.45 14.11
N SER A 414 17.13 23.66 13.64
CA SER A 414 17.64 23.91 12.31
C SER A 414 19.12 23.53 12.17
N ILE A 415 19.54 23.24 10.94
CA ILE A 415 20.97 23.02 10.62
C ILE A 415 21.84 24.19 11.12
N GLY A 416 21.36 25.42 10.95
CA GLY A 416 22.09 26.63 11.35
C GLY A 416 22.32 26.75 12.86
N GLU A 417 21.46 26.15 13.69
CA GLU A 417 21.67 26.11 15.15
C GLU A 417 22.81 25.16 15.52
N PHE A 418 22.92 24.01 14.85
CA PHE A 418 24.05 23.08 15.04
C PHE A 418 25.38 23.65 14.52
N GLU A 419 25.34 24.50 13.49
CA GLU A 419 26.53 25.25 13.04
C GLU A 419 27.01 26.26 14.09
N ALA A 420 26.10 26.80 14.91
CA ALA A 420 26.44 27.73 15.99
C ALA A 420 27.02 27.01 17.23
N GLY A 421 26.71 25.73 17.41
CA GLY A 421 27.28 24.89 18.46
C GLY A 421 26.33 23.77 18.88
N ASN A 422 26.74 23.06 19.94
CA ASN A 422 25.89 22.03 20.54
C ASN A 422 24.71 22.68 21.29
N ILE A 423 23.57 22.01 21.30
CA ILE A 423 22.32 22.55 21.82
C ILE A 423 21.97 21.81 23.12
N GLU A 424 21.63 22.54 24.17
CA GLU A 424 21.14 21.98 25.42
C GLU A 424 19.62 21.85 25.38
N ILE A 425 19.10 20.68 25.75
CA ILE A 425 17.68 20.37 25.81
C ILE A 425 17.34 20.04 27.25
N PHE A 426 16.36 20.75 27.80
CA PHE A 426 15.79 20.50 29.12
C PHE A 426 14.58 19.59 28.99
N VAL A 427 14.45 18.65 29.91
CA VAL A 427 13.35 17.69 29.98
C VAL A 427 12.78 17.73 31.38
N ARG A 428 11.46 17.66 31.52
CA ARG A 428 10.80 17.50 32.82
C ARG A 428 9.70 16.44 32.76
N PHE A 429 9.38 15.88 33.92
CA PHE A 429 8.27 14.96 34.12
C PHE A 429 7.06 15.72 34.66
N THR A 430 5.90 15.52 34.05
CA THR A 430 4.62 16.16 34.37
C THR A 430 3.53 15.09 34.42
N PRO A 431 3.53 14.21 35.45
CA PRO A 431 2.55 13.14 35.55
C PRO A 431 1.14 13.68 35.75
N ASP A 432 0.19 13.14 35.00
CA ASP A 432 -1.25 13.45 35.13
C ASP A 432 -2.09 12.21 34.76
N SER A 433 -1.59 11.01 35.07
CA SER A 433 -2.32 9.78 34.75
C SER A 433 -3.43 9.48 35.77
N GLY A 434 -3.37 10.10 36.95
CA GLY A 434 -4.30 9.89 38.06
C GLY A 434 -4.08 8.55 38.77
N VAL A 435 -2.99 7.84 38.48
CA VAL A 435 -2.68 6.52 39.09
C VAL A 435 -1.24 6.52 39.58
N SER A 436 -1.05 6.14 40.85
CA SER A 436 0.29 5.98 41.41
C SER A 436 1.06 4.87 40.71
N GLY A 437 2.25 5.17 40.21
CA GLY A 437 3.07 4.18 39.52
C GLY A 437 4.20 4.76 38.68
N SER A 438 5.11 3.89 38.23
CA SER A 438 6.20 4.28 37.34
C SER A 438 5.68 4.52 35.92
N ILE A 439 6.02 5.67 35.35
CA ILE A 439 5.76 6.05 33.97
C ILE A 439 7.10 6.13 33.25
N SER A 440 7.16 5.58 32.03
CA SER A 440 8.34 5.63 31.18
C SER A 440 7.96 5.90 29.73
N GLY A 441 8.93 6.42 28.97
CA GLY A 441 8.76 6.70 27.55
C GLY A 441 10.10 6.97 26.87
N GLU A 442 10.04 7.31 25.59
CA GLU A 442 11.20 7.61 24.76
C GLU A 442 11.02 9.00 24.14
N ILE A 443 11.99 9.89 24.33
CA ILE A 443 12.11 11.09 23.51
C ILE A 443 12.58 10.61 22.14
N SER A 444 11.79 10.85 21.09
CA SER A 444 12.15 10.47 19.72
C SER A 444 12.87 11.62 19.03
N ILE A 445 14.01 11.33 18.40
CA ILE A 445 14.85 12.30 17.68
C ILE A 445 14.96 11.84 16.22
N THR A 446 14.46 12.65 15.30
CA THR A 446 14.43 12.35 13.88
C THR A 446 15.12 13.43 13.05
N SER A 447 15.68 13.04 11.91
CA SER A 447 16.16 13.97 10.88
C SER A 447 16.06 13.29 9.52
N PRO A 448 15.86 14.06 8.43
CA PRO A 448 15.88 13.55 7.06
C PRO A 448 17.04 12.58 6.75
N GLY A 449 16.72 11.44 6.13
CA GLY A 449 17.70 10.51 5.60
C GLY A 449 18.52 9.73 6.64
N MET A 450 18.10 9.69 7.91
CA MET A 450 18.77 8.92 8.96
C MET A 450 17.80 8.13 9.83
N GLU A 451 18.30 7.05 10.45
CA GLU A 451 17.53 6.29 11.44
C GLU A 451 17.22 7.15 12.67
N SER A 452 15.97 7.07 13.12
CA SER A 452 15.52 7.74 14.34
C SER A 452 16.33 7.27 15.54
N LYS A 453 16.71 8.20 16.40
CA LYS A 453 17.34 7.92 17.69
C LYS A 453 16.33 8.17 18.82
N SER A 454 16.57 7.57 19.98
CA SER A 454 15.76 7.82 21.15
C SER A 454 16.58 7.98 22.43
N ILE A 455 15.96 8.64 23.42
CA ILE A 455 16.46 8.74 24.78
C ILE A 455 15.34 8.30 25.73
N SER A 456 15.61 7.28 26.55
CA SER A 456 14.67 6.79 27.56
C SER A 456 14.50 7.80 28.70
N VAL A 457 13.26 7.96 29.16
CA VAL A 457 12.88 8.79 30.30
C VAL A 457 11.96 8.02 31.24
N SER A 458 12.07 8.26 32.55
CA SER A 458 11.23 7.62 33.56
C SER A 458 11.00 8.51 34.77
N GLY A 459 9.85 8.34 35.42
CA GLY A 459 9.51 8.95 36.69
C GLY A 459 8.40 8.14 37.38
N THR A 460 8.09 8.45 38.62
CA THR A 460 7.00 7.81 39.37
C THR A 460 5.94 8.85 39.72
N GLU A 461 4.71 8.63 39.29
CA GLU A 461 3.57 9.41 39.74
C GLU A 461 3.17 8.95 41.15
N ASP A 462 3.04 9.91 42.06
CA ASP A 462 2.41 9.71 43.37
C ASP A 462 1.05 10.40 43.36
N ASN A 463 0.00 9.61 43.42
CA ASN A 463 -1.36 10.09 43.62
C ASN A 463 -1.87 9.56 44.97
N PRO A 464 -1.55 10.24 46.09
CA PRO A 464 -1.98 9.79 47.40
C PRO A 464 -3.50 9.88 47.52
N ALA A 465 -4.17 8.73 47.73
CA ALA A 465 -5.60 8.69 48.01
C ALA A 465 -5.89 9.44 49.33
N ALA A 466 -6.75 10.46 49.28
CA ALA A 466 -7.25 11.16 50.45
C ALA A 466 -8.31 10.30 51.16
N VAL A 467 -8.26 10.24 52.50
CA VAL A 467 -9.38 9.70 53.29
C VAL A 467 -10.49 10.73 53.29
N ILE A 468 -11.57 10.42 52.58
CA ILE A 468 -12.74 11.30 52.42
C ILE A 468 -13.61 11.22 53.66
N ALA A 469 -13.90 10.00 54.12
CA ALA A 469 -14.66 9.72 55.33
C ALA A 469 -14.25 8.37 55.93
N TYR A 470 -14.38 8.18 57.24
CA TYR A 470 -14.06 6.91 57.91
C TYR A 470 -14.87 6.69 59.19
N THR A 471 -14.85 5.50 59.77
CA THR A 471 -15.06 5.26 61.21
C THR A 471 -14.48 3.91 61.61
N SER A 472 -13.96 3.81 62.83
CA SER A 472 -13.51 2.55 63.45
C SER A 472 -14.14 2.29 64.82
N PHE A 473 -15.15 3.08 65.18
CA PHE A 473 -15.93 2.91 66.41
C PHE A 473 -15.08 3.05 67.70
N GLU A 474 -14.11 3.95 67.74
CA GLU A 474 -13.19 4.15 68.88
C GLU A 474 -13.71 5.22 69.89
N GLU A 475 -14.84 5.85 69.58
CA GLU A 475 -15.36 7.03 70.27
C GLU A 475 -16.51 6.68 71.21
N GLY A 476 -17.05 5.47 71.09
CA GLY A 476 -18.24 5.06 71.80
C GLY A 476 -18.00 4.65 73.25
N SER A 477 -18.99 4.92 74.09
CA SER A 477 -18.97 4.46 75.48
C SER A 477 -19.18 2.95 75.56
N LEU A 478 -18.30 2.29 76.31
CA LEU A 478 -18.32 0.86 76.55
C LEU A 478 -19.30 0.51 77.69
N GLY A 479 -20.27 -0.35 77.42
CA GLY A 479 -21.28 -0.83 78.37
C GLY A 479 -21.28 -2.36 78.51
N LYS A 480 -22.27 -2.90 79.24
CA LYS A 480 -22.38 -4.37 79.40
C LYS A 480 -23.21 -5.05 78.32
N ILE A 481 -24.37 -4.47 78.00
CA ILE A 481 -25.35 -4.88 76.99
C ILE A 481 -26.18 -3.63 76.64
N TYR A 482 -26.71 -3.54 75.42
CA TYR A 482 -27.71 -2.54 75.05
C TYR A 482 -29.09 -3.06 75.44
N ILE A 483 -29.95 -2.20 75.99
CA ILE A 483 -31.32 -2.55 76.36
C ILE A 483 -32.22 -1.51 75.72
N ASP A 484 -32.99 -1.93 74.73
CA ASP A 484 -33.97 -1.10 74.06
C ASP A 484 -35.15 -0.74 74.99
N GLN A 485 -35.53 0.54 74.98
CA GLN A 485 -36.69 1.04 75.74
C GLN A 485 -37.91 1.29 74.84
N GLY A 486 -37.80 1.02 73.55
CA GLY A 486 -38.87 1.07 72.56
C GLY A 486 -39.91 -0.03 72.73
N ASP A 487 -40.95 0.02 71.90
CA ASP A 487 -41.96 -1.03 71.82
C ASP A 487 -41.48 -2.10 70.83
N GLN A 488 -41.06 -3.26 71.36
CA GLN A 488 -40.58 -4.43 70.60
C GLN A 488 -41.52 -4.85 69.46
N ALA A 489 -42.82 -4.56 69.55
CA ALA A 489 -43.79 -4.96 68.53
C ALA A 489 -43.83 -4.02 67.32
N THR A 490 -43.06 -2.92 67.32
CA THR A 490 -43.10 -1.89 66.27
C THR A 490 -41.73 -1.48 65.80
N ASP A 491 -41.60 -1.20 64.51
CA ASP A 491 -40.42 -0.59 63.90
C ASP A 491 -40.15 0.79 64.53
N HIS A 492 -38.94 1.01 65.03
CA HIS A 492 -38.58 2.25 65.71
C HIS A 492 -37.07 2.52 65.72
N ASP A 493 -36.74 3.76 66.07
CA ASP A 493 -35.37 4.27 66.13
C ASP A 493 -34.67 3.83 67.42
N LEU A 494 -33.44 3.33 67.31
CA LEU A 494 -32.64 2.95 68.46
C LEU A 494 -31.78 4.13 68.87
N THR A 495 -31.83 4.52 70.14
CA THR A 495 -31.23 5.78 70.59
C THR A 495 -30.26 5.55 71.74
N ASN A 496 -29.25 6.41 71.83
CA ASN A 496 -28.29 6.36 72.93
C ASN A 496 -28.94 6.73 74.28
N TYR A 497 -28.74 5.88 75.29
CA TYR A 497 -29.18 6.14 76.67
C TYR A 497 -28.00 6.49 77.59
N ALA A 498 -28.27 7.22 78.69
CA ALA A 498 -27.23 7.66 79.63
C ALA A 498 -26.68 6.52 80.53
N ASP A 499 -25.35 6.52 80.73
CA ASP A 499 -24.48 5.71 81.61
C ASP A 499 -24.83 4.22 81.83
N SER A 500 -23.98 3.34 81.26
CA SER A 500 -23.76 1.89 81.53
C SER A 500 -24.23 0.88 80.49
N VAL A 501 -24.75 1.34 79.34
CA VAL A 501 -25.10 0.50 78.17
C VAL A 501 -24.15 0.79 77.01
N MET A 502 -24.10 -0.13 76.04
CA MET A 502 -23.34 0.07 74.82
C MET A 502 -23.94 1.24 74.04
N MET A 503 -23.08 2.10 73.50
CA MET A 503 -23.51 3.14 72.55
C MET A 503 -23.97 2.47 71.25
N ILE A 504 -25.01 2.97 70.59
CA ILE A 504 -25.64 2.31 69.43
C ILE A 504 -25.64 3.18 68.16
N GLU A 505 -25.61 4.50 68.32
CA GLU A 505 -25.55 5.49 67.22
C GLU A 505 -24.42 6.49 67.50
N TYR A 506 -23.96 7.23 66.50
CA TYR A 506 -22.90 8.24 66.66
C TYR A 506 -23.16 9.47 65.79
N ASP A 507 -23.00 10.66 66.40
CA ASP A 507 -23.25 11.95 65.74
C ASP A 507 -22.14 12.36 64.73
N GLY A 508 -21.04 11.60 64.64
CA GLY A 508 -19.90 11.92 63.77
C GLY A 508 -19.02 13.06 64.30
N SER A 509 -17.82 13.18 63.74
CA SER A 509 -16.91 14.30 64.02
C SER A 509 -15.87 14.47 62.92
N GLY A 510 -15.89 15.61 62.22
CA GLY A 510 -14.91 15.89 61.17
C GLY A 510 -15.09 14.94 59.98
N ASN A 511 -14.06 14.15 59.66
CA ASN A 511 -14.12 13.11 58.62
C ASN A 511 -14.62 11.77 59.16
N GLU A 512 -14.91 11.69 60.46
CA GLU A 512 -15.49 10.48 61.04
C GLU A 512 -17.01 10.50 60.90
N MET A 513 -17.54 9.43 60.30
CA MET A 513 -18.92 9.34 59.85
C MET A 513 -19.91 9.25 61.01
N ALA A 514 -20.98 10.05 60.92
CA ALA A 514 -22.18 9.83 61.72
C ALA A 514 -22.95 8.60 61.23
N PHE A 515 -23.67 7.92 62.12
CA PHE A 515 -24.61 6.85 61.76
C PHE A 515 -25.71 6.68 62.80
N ASP A 516 -26.90 6.33 62.31
CA ASP A 516 -28.09 6.02 63.10
C ASP A 516 -28.36 4.52 63.08
N ALA A 517 -28.99 4.00 64.15
CA ALA A 517 -29.40 2.61 64.25
C ALA A 517 -30.93 2.49 64.34
N PHE A 518 -31.53 1.58 63.58
CA PHE A 518 -32.98 1.41 63.52
C PHE A 518 -33.37 -0.06 63.62
N TYR A 519 -34.39 -0.35 64.43
CA TYR A 519 -34.92 -1.70 64.62
C TYR A 519 -36.19 -1.93 63.79
N TYR A 520 -36.27 -3.09 63.14
CA TYR A 520 -37.46 -3.58 62.46
C TYR A 520 -37.92 -4.89 63.09
N ASN A 521 -39.21 -4.95 63.46
CA ASN A 521 -39.80 -6.17 63.98
C ASN A 521 -40.13 -7.14 62.83
N THR A 522 -39.13 -7.94 62.42
CA THR A 522 -39.25 -8.94 61.35
C THR A 522 -39.60 -10.34 61.87
N GLN A 523 -39.38 -10.60 63.16
CA GLN A 523 -39.53 -11.94 63.76
C GLN A 523 -40.68 -12.07 64.78
N ASP A 524 -41.41 -10.99 65.07
CA ASP A 524 -42.43 -10.92 66.14
C ASP A 524 -41.87 -11.37 67.52
N GLY A 525 -40.57 -11.11 67.77
CA GLY A 525 -39.80 -11.52 68.94
C GLY A 525 -39.84 -10.53 70.11
N VAL A 526 -38.85 -10.61 71.02
CA VAL A 526 -38.68 -9.64 72.11
C VAL A 526 -37.82 -8.43 71.72
N GLY A 527 -37.25 -8.45 70.51
CA GLY A 527 -36.34 -7.42 70.02
C GLY A 527 -35.18 -7.23 70.98
N LEU A 528 -34.64 -6.02 71.04
CA LEU A 528 -33.49 -5.72 71.90
C LEU A 528 -33.84 -5.40 73.36
N THR A 529 -35.05 -5.75 73.82
CA THR A 529 -35.60 -5.26 75.11
C THR A 529 -35.19 -6.11 76.32
N ASP A 530 -34.72 -7.33 76.10
CA ASP A 530 -34.19 -8.22 77.13
C ASP A 530 -32.67 -8.14 77.29
N GLY A 531 -31.98 -7.61 76.28
CA GLY A 531 -30.72 -6.91 76.42
C GLY A 531 -29.57 -7.66 75.78
N ASP A 532 -29.02 -7.07 74.73
CA ASP A 532 -28.18 -7.76 73.75
C ASP A 532 -26.87 -7.03 73.51
N TYR A 533 -25.91 -7.75 72.92
CA TYR A 533 -24.63 -7.16 72.55
C TYR A 533 -24.74 -6.48 71.19
N VAL A 534 -25.45 -5.35 71.16
CA VAL A 534 -25.59 -4.48 69.98
C VAL A 534 -25.02 -3.11 70.29
N GLY A 535 -24.01 -2.68 69.53
CA GLY A 535 -23.36 -1.38 69.72
C GLY A 535 -21.84 -1.44 69.77
N PHE A 536 -21.24 -0.34 70.24
CA PHE A 536 -19.80 -0.21 70.44
C PHE A 536 -19.28 -1.19 71.50
N THR A 537 -18.19 -1.89 71.19
CA THR A 537 -17.62 -2.96 72.03
C THR A 537 -16.09 -2.96 71.99
N ASP A 538 -15.45 -3.42 73.07
CA ASP A 538 -14.01 -3.73 73.16
C ASP A 538 -13.78 -5.23 73.41
N PHE A 539 -14.82 -6.06 73.24
CA PHE A 539 -14.76 -7.48 73.53
C PHE A 539 -13.92 -8.26 72.52
N THR A 540 -12.68 -8.56 72.89
CA THR A 540 -11.74 -9.31 72.03
C THR A 540 -11.88 -10.84 72.12
N GLY A 541 -12.86 -11.37 72.86
CA GLY A 541 -12.96 -12.82 73.10
C GLY A 541 -13.27 -13.63 71.84
N ALA A 542 -14.06 -13.06 70.93
CA ALA A 542 -14.36 -13.65 69.61
C ALA A 542 -13.33 -13.23 68.55
N VAL A 543 -13.04 -11.92 68.44
CA VAL A 543 -12.23 -11.36 67.34
C VAL A 543 -10.72 -11.46 67.56
N GLY A 544 -10.26 -11.70 68.80
CA GLY A 544 -8.84 -11.70 69.18
C GLY A 544 -8.22 -10.30 69.26
N SER A 545 -8.32 -9.52 68.19
CA SER A 545 -8.00 -8.09 68.10
C SER A 545 -8.87 -7.44 67.03
N TYR A 546 -9.25 -6.18 67.22
CA TYR A 546 -9.95 -5.38 66.20
C TYR A 546 -9.04 -5.07 65.00
N ALA A 547 -9.64 -4.81 63.84
CA ALA A 547 -8.94 -4.56 62.58
C ALA A 547 -8.22 -3.20 62.58
N GLU A 548 -8.79 -2.24 63.30
CA GLU A 548 -8.22 -0.94 63.63
C GLU A 548 -8.46 -0.67 65.13
N GLY A 549 -7.59 0.12 65.79
CA GLY A 549 -7.82 0.52 67.18
C GLY A 549 -8.00 -0.61 68.22
N ASN A 550 -8.87 -0.39 69.20
CA ASN A 550 -9.16 -1.31 70.31
C ASN A 550 -10.65 -1.64 70.46
N GLN A 551 -11.53 -0.99 69.69
CA GLN A 551 -12.98 -1.11 69.74
C GLN A 551 -13.51 -1.47 68.34
N GLY A 552 -14.80 -1.78 68.28
CA GLY A 552 -15.54 -2.00 67.04
C GLY A 552 -17.03 -1.96 67.32
N TYR A 553 -17.84 -2.36 66.34
CA TYR A 553 -19.29 -2.44 66.49
C TYR A 553 -19.77 -3.90 66.45
N GLN A 554 -20.52 -4.33 67.46
CA GLN A 554 -21.08 -5.68 67.54
C GLN A 554 -22.57 -5.67 67.25
N LEU A 555 -23.03 -6.73 66.57
CA LEU A 555 -24.43 -7.04 66.32
C LEU A 555 -24.63 -8.52 66.67
N SER A 556 -25.49 -8.82 67.65
CA SER A 556 -25.81 -10.18 68.11
C SER A 556 -27.21 -10.20 68.71
N ASP A 557 -27.90 -11.34 68.60
CA ASP A 557 -29.24 -11.57 69.16
C ASP A 557 -30.22 -10.43 68.88
N THR A 558 -30.35 -10.05 67.60
CA THR A 558 -31.12 -8.84 67.28
C THR A 558 -32.62 -9.04 67.37
N ASP A 559 -33.10 -10.29 67.40
CA ASP A 559 -34.50 -10.69 67.58
C ASP A 559 -35.46 -9.92 66.64
N GLY A 560 -34.99 -9.74 65.42
CA GLY A 560 -35.47 -8.77 64.44
C GLY A 560 -34.29 -8.18 63.67
N LYS A 561 -34.57 -7.29 62.72
CA LYS A 561 -33.51 -6.68 61.91
C LYS A 561 -33.02 -5.38 62.53
N VAL A 562 -31.72 -5.27 62.75
CA VAL A 562 -31.06 -3.99 63.04
C VAL A 562 -30.43 -3.45 61.76
N LYS A 563 -30.68 -2.17 61.49
CA LYS A 563 -30.13 -1.43 60.36
C LYS A 563 -29.30 -0.26 60.84
N LEU A 564 -28.03 -0.22 60.45
CA LEU A 564 -27.19 0.97 60.57
C LEU A 564 -27.25 1.77 59.27
N THR A 565 -27.51 3.07 59.39
CA THR A 565 -27.52 4.01 58.27
C THR A 565 -26.47 5.08 58.53
N PHE A 566 -25.38 5.03 57.78
CA PHE A 566 -24.32 6.03 57.88
C PHE A 566 -24.75 7.32 57.17
N GLU A 567 -24.06 8.43 57.45
CA GLU A 567 -24.31 9.68 56.75
C GLU A 567 -23.97 9.58 55.25
N THR A 568 -24.53 10.51 54.45
CA THR A 568 -24.22 10.59 53.03
C THR A 568 -22.96 11.43 52.81
N VAL A 569 -21.91 10.82 52.28
CA VAL A 569 -20.63 11.46 51.97
C VAL A 569 -20.66 12.01 50.54
N ASP A 570 -20.29 13.29 50.37
CA ASP A 570 -20.08 13.90 49.06
C ASP A 570 -18.69 13.49 48.52
N ILE A 571 -18.69 12.80 47.39
CA ILE A 571 -17.49 12.31 46.72
C ILE A 571 -17.34 12.91 45.31
N SER A 572 -18.14 13.93 44.97
CA SER A 572 -18.22 14.49 43.61
C SER A 572 -16.95 15.18 43.13
N SER A 573 -16.10 15.65 44.04
CA SER A 573 -14.81 16.25 43.74
C SER A 573 -13.67 15.25 43.64
N TYR A 574 -13.92 13.96 43.85
CA TYR A 574 -12.89 12.93 43.90
C TYR A 574 -12.97 11.97 42.72
N SER A 575 -11.81 11.48 42.28
CA SER A 575 -11.66 10.42 41.29
C SER A 575 -11.08 9.16 41.93
N ASN A 576 -11.20 8.00 41.28
CA ASN A 576 -10.69 6.72 41.79
C ASN A 576 -11.13 6.44 43.24
N VAL A 577 -12.43 6.60 43.51
CA VAL A 577 -13.00 6.47 44.87
C VAL A 577 -13.33 5.01 45.15
N ASP A 578 -12.93 4.52 46.33
CA ASP A 578 -13.24 3.18 46.84
C ASP A 578 -13.73 3.27 48.30
N ILE A 579 -14.57 2.32 48.71
CA ILE A 579 -14.94 2.05 50.11
C ILE A 579 -14.38 0.71 50.56
N THR A 580 -13.88 0.65 51.79
CA THR A 580 -13.47 -0.59 52.46
C THR A 580 -14.09 -0.71 53.84
N MET A 581 -14.33 -1.93 54.30
CA MET A 581 -14.88 -2.23 55.63
C MET A 581 -14.41 -3.60 56.10
N SER A 582 -14.01 -3.74 57.35
CA SER A 582 -13.68 -5.03 57.95
C SER A 582 -14.89 -5.62 58.67
N VAL A 583 -15.18 -6.89 58.42
CA VAL A 583 -16.24 -7.66 59.09
C VAL A 583 -15.71 -8.97 59.66
N PHE A 584 -16.21 -9.39 60.80
CA PHE A 584 -15.88 -10.68 61.42
C PHE A 584 -17.17 -11.38 61.85
N PHE A 585 -17.38 -12.60 61.38
CA PHE A 585 -18.46 -13.46 61.85
C PHE A 585 -17.91 -14.35 62.97
N ASN A 586 -18.54 -14.33 64.16
CA ASN A 586 -18.20 -15.26 65.23
C ASN A 586 -18.42 -16.70 64.77
N SER A 587 -17.51 -17.63 65.11
CA SER A 587 -17.67 -19.04 64.73
C SER A 587 -18.71 -19.72 65.61
N ASP A 588 -19.91 -19.91 65.07
CA ASP A 588 -21.02 -20.55 65.77
C ASP A 588 -21.90 -21.33 64.77
N SER A 589 -23.14 -21.66 65.12
CA SER A 589 -24.09 -22.28 64.19
C SER A 589 -25.14 -21.26 63.73
N TYR A 590 -24.86 -20.53 62.64
CA TYR A 590 -25.86 -19.64 62.04
C TYR A 590 -26.96 -20.45 61.36
N GLU A 591 -28.14 -19.88 61.34
CA GLU A 591 -29.32 -20.48 60.77
C GLU A 591 -29.60 -19.85 59.41
N ALA A 592 -30.31 -20.57 58.54
CA ALA A 592 -30.56 -20.10 57.17
C ALA A 592 -31.40 -18.81 57.07
N THR A 593 -31.94 -18.33 58.19
CA THR A 593 -32.67 -17.06 58.31
C THR A 593 -31.79 -15.90 58.73
N ASP A 594 -30.58 -16.16 59.24
CA ASP A 594 -29.67 -15.12 59.70
C ASP A 594 -28.90 -14.56 58.52
N TYR A 595 -28.66 -13.25 58.53
CA TYR A 595 -27.91 -12.63 57.45
C TYR A 595 -27.20 -11.35 57.86
N LEU A 596 -26.13 -11.07 57.13
CA LEU A 596 -25.52 -9.75 57.01
C LEU A 596 -25.69 -9.27 55.57
N LYS A 597 -26.15 -8.03 55.43
CA LYS A 597 -26.23 -7.33 54.15
C LYS A 597 -25.61 -5.95 54.28
N VAL A 598 -24.56 -5.72 53.50
CA VAL A 598 -23.84 -4.44 53.46
C VAL A 598 -23.86 -3.90 52.04
N TYR A 599 -24.33 -2.67 51.85
CA TYR A 599 -24.37 -2.03 50.55
C TYR A 599 -24.22 -0.51 50.67
N VAL A 600 -23.75 0.12 49.60
CA VAL A 600 -23.65 1.57 49.48
C VAL A 600 -24.72 2.08 48.54
N ILE A 601 -25.55 3.00 49.01
CA ILE A 601 -26.47 3.77 48.18
C ILE A 601 -25.68 4.91 47.52
N THR A 602 -25.74 5.00 46.19
CA THR A 602 -25.12 6.08 45.42
C THR A 602 -26.18 6.87 44.64
N ASN A 603 -25.77 7.97 44.02
CA ASN A 603 -26.62 8.72 43.09
C ASN A 603 -27.05 7.91 41.84
N ASP A 604 -26.41 6.77 41.59
CA ASP A 604 -26.60 5.93 40.41
C ASP A 604 -26.72 4.44 40.79
N GLY A 605 -27.56 4.17 41.80
CA GLY A 605 -27.92 2.83 42.27
C GLY A 605 -27.13 2.33 43.48
N ASN A 606 -27.37 1.08 43.87
CA ASN A 606 -26.75 0.46 45.04
C ASN A 606 -25.56 -0.42 44.62
N ILE A 607 -24.51 -0.42 45.44
CA ILE A 607 -23.33 -1.28 45.30
C ILE A 607 -23.30 -2.22 46.50
N GLU A 608 -23.56 -3.50 46.27
CA GLU A 608 -23.52 -4.53 47.32
C GLU A 608 -22.07 -4.91 47.64
N LEU A 609 -21.69 -4.87 48.92
CA LEU A 609 -20.37 -5.29 49.42
C LEU A 609 -20.40 -6.74 49.92
N ILE A 610 -21.49 -7.12 50.59
CA ILE A 610 -21.83 -8.50 50.94
C ILE A 610 -23.35 -8.63 51.11
N ASN A 611 -23.90 -9.79 50.76
CA ASN A 611 -25.30 -10.13 51.00
C ASN A 611 -25.42 -11.64 51.23
N THR A 612 -25.61 -12.05 52.49
CA THR A 612 -25.78 -13.46 52.85
C THR A 612 -27.26 -13.86 52.97
N GLU A 613 -28.19 -12.97 52.61
CA GLU A 613 -29.64 -13.22 52.71
C GLU A 613 -30.05 -14.46 51.91
N GLY A 614 -30.65 -15.44 52.60
CA GLY A 614 -31.05 -16.72 52.02
C GLY A 614 -29.90 -17.71 51.78
N GLN A 615 -28.71 -17.42 52.33
CA GLN A 615 -27.56 -18.32 52.37
C GLN A 615 -27.31 -18.76 53.82
N ASP A 616 -26.79 -19.97 53.98
CA ASP A 616 -26.32 -20.46 55.27
C ASP A 616 -24.88 -19.93 55.49
N ILE A 617 -24.67 -19.08 56.51
CA ILE A 617 -23.38 -18.42 56.76
C ILE A 617 -22.27 -19.44 57.05
N ASP A 618 -22.62 -20.56 57.70
CA ASP A 618 -21.71 -21.66 58.06
C ASP A 618 -21.05 -22.29 56.80
N ASP A 619 -21.72 -22.18 55.64
CA ASP A 619 -21.25 -22.72 54.36
C ASP A 619 -20.40 -21.72 53.55
N LEU A 620 -20.26 -20.47 54.00
CA LEU A 620 -19.55 -19.41 53.26
C LEU A 620 -18.06 -19.31 53.62
N GLY A 621 -17.63 -19.95 54.71
CA GLY A 621 -16.23 -19.92 55.17
C GLY A 621 -15.74 -18.54 55.60
N LEU A 622 -16.64 -17.69 56.09
CA LEU A 622 -16.38 -16.31 56.53
C LEU A 622 -16.12 -16.18 58.04
N GLU A 623 -16.40 -17.24 58.79
CA GLU A 623 -16.34 -17.25 60.25
C GLU A 623 -14.92 -17.31 60.80
N GLY A 624 -14.74 -16.74 62.00
CA GLY A 624 -13.50 -16.85 62.78
C GLY A 624 -12.33 -16.05 62.21
N MET A 625 -12.56 -15.19 61.21
CA MET A 625 -11.54 -14.33 60.62
C MET A 625 -12.10 -12.98 60.17
N TRP A 626 -11.26 -11.94 60.25
CA TRP A 626 -11.57 -10.64 59.66
C TRP A 626 -11.55 -10.75 58.14
N THR A 627 -12.62 -10.28 57.51
CA THR A 627 -12.80 -10.21 56.07
C THR A 627 -12.91 -8.74 55.67
N LEU A 628 -12.05 -8.31 54.73
CA LEU A 628 -12.12 -6.96 54.17
C LEU A 628 -13.09 -6.93 52.99
N LEU A 629 -14.23 -6.27 53.19
CA LEU A 629 -15.16 -5.90 52.14
C LEU A 629 -14.65 -4.66 51.40
N ASN A 630 -14.85 -4.61 50.08
CA ASN A 630 -14.47 -3.47 49.24
C ASN A 630 -15.52 -3.20 48.16
N GLY A 631 -15.64 -1.94 47.74
CA GLY A 631 -16.51 -1.53 46.65
C GLY A 631 -15.96 -0.31 45.91
N ASN A 632 -16.04 -0.34 44.58
CA ASN A 632 -15.61 0.78 43.74
C ASN A 632 -16.73 1.81 43.56
N LEU A 633 -16.45 3.04 43.95
CA LEU A 633 -17.37 4.17 43.89
C LEU A 633 -16.96 5.21 42.82
N SER A 634 -16.03 4.84 41.92
CA SER A 634 -15.47 5.77 40.95
C SER A 634 -16.54 6.29 39.99
N GLY A 635 -16.58 7.61 39.80
CA GLY A 635 -17.57 8.29 38.95
C GLY A 635 -18.94 8.50 39.62
N LYS A 636 -19.11 8.13 40.89
CA LYS A 636 -20.29 8.45 41.70
C LYS A 636 -20.10 9.82 42.37
N THR A 637 -21.19 10.45 42.79
CA THR A 637 -21.16 11.79 43.44
C THR A 637 -21.49 11.72 44.92
N THR A 638 -22.19 10.69 45.37
CA THR A 638 -22.56 10.50 46.79
C THR A 638 -22.42 9.03 47.18
N ALA A 639 -22.09 8.77 48.44
CA ALA A 639 -22.01 7.44 49.01
C ALA A 639 -22.65 7.40 50.41
N GLN A 640 -23.60 6.49 50.64
CA GLN A 640 -24.19 6.23 51.95
C GLN A 640 -24.13 4.73 52.25
N LEU A 641 -23.33 4.35 53.25
CA LEU A 641 -23.21 2.96 53.67
C LEU A 641 -24.45 2.52 54.47
N ILE A 642 -24.93 1.32 54.20
CA ILE A 642 -25.99 0.65 54.94
C ILE A 642 -25.50 -0.72 55.38
N VAL A 643 -25.75 -1.05 56.66
CA VAL A 643 -25.53 -2.39 57.22
C VAL A 643 -26.85 -2.89 57.78
N GLU A 644 -27.29 -4.07 57.37
CA GLU A 644 -28.48 -4.75 57.87
C GLU A 644 -28.07 -6.12 58.40
N PHE A 645 -28.43 -6.41 59.65
CA PHE A 645 -28.16 -7.69 60.30
C PHE A 645 -29.39 -8.20 61.04
N GLU A 646 -29.57 -9.51 61.00
CA GLU A 646 -30.65 -10.21 61.68
C GLU A 646 -30.15 -11.58 62.16
N SER A 647 -30.35 -11.87 63.44
CA SER A 647 -30.08 -13.14 64.11
C SER A 647 -30.98 -13.27 65.36
N ASN A 648 -31.22 -14.50 65.83
CA ASN A 648 -32.09 -14.82 66.97
C ASN A 648 -31.33 -15.51 68.13
N SER A 649 -30.00 -15.42 68.12
CA SER A 649 -29.12 -16.15 69.03
C SER A 649 -27.96 -15.27 69.51
N GLY A 650 -27.81 -15.13 70.83
CA GLY A 650 -26.70 -14.40 71.44
C GLY A 650 -25.30 -15.01 71.29
N ASN A 651 -25.14 -16.13 70.60
CA ASN A 651 -23.81 -16.62 70.20
C ASN A 651 -23.48 -16.30 68.74
N GLU A 652 -24.47 -16.01 67.91
CA GLU A 652 -24.29 -15.51 66.55
C GLU A 652 -24.03 -14.02 66.63
N ALA A 653 -22.85 -13.60 66.18
CA ALA A 653 -22.42 -12.23 66.31
C ALA A 653 -21.56 -11.80 65.13
N VAL A 654 -21.87 -10.63 64.59
CA VAL A 654 -21.04 -9.96 63.60
C VAL A 654 -20.37 -8.74 64.24
N TYR A 655 -19.09 -8.57 63.95
CA TYR A 655 -18.31 -7.40 64.35
C TYR A 655 -17.91 -6.61 63.11
N LEU A 656 -18.05 -5.28 63.20
CA LEU A 656 -17.73 -4.32 62.15
C LEU A 656 -16.61 -3.41 62.62
N ASP A 657 -15.70 -3.08 61.71
CA ASP A 657 -14.57 -2.19 62.00
C ASP A 657 -13.97 -1.61 60.72
N GLN A 658 -13.12 -0.59 60.84
CA GLN A 658 -12.29 -0.01 59.79
C GLN A 658 -13.06 0.33 58.50
N ILE A 659 -14.10 1.15 58.62
CA ILE A 659 -14.85 1.65 57.47
C ILE A 659 -14.12 2.88 56.92
N VAL A 660 -13.73 2.87 55.65
CA VAL A 660 -12.97 3.97 55.03
C VAL A 660 -13.48 4.20 53.61
N ILE A 661 -13.81 5.46 53.29
CA ILE A 661 -14.00 5.96 51.93
C ILE A 661 -12.78 6.79 51.56
N SER A 662 -12.10 6.43 50.49
CA SER A 662 -10.90 7.15 50.03
C SER A 662 -10.92 7.38 48.53
N GLY A 663 -10.25 8.43 48.06
CA GLY A 663 -10.20 8.80 46.65
C GLY A 663 -9.16 9.86 46.35
N SER A 664 -8.83 10.04 45.07
CA SER A 664 -7.90 11.05 44.60
C SER A 664 -8.60 12.41 44.48
N ASN A 665 -7.98 13.47 44.98
CA ASN A 665 -8.49 14.84 44.84
C ASN A 665 -8.48 15.33 43.39
#